data_AF-A0A261BXB5-F1
#
_entry.id   AF-A0A261BXB5-F1
#
_cell.length_a   1.000
_cell.length_b   1.000
_cell.length_c   1.000
_cell.angle_alpha   90.00
_cell.angle_beta   90.00
_cell.angle_gamma   90.00
#
_symmetry.space_group_name_H-M   'P 1'
#
loop_
_entity.id
_entity.type
_entity.pdbx_description
1 polymer ?
#
loop_
_entity_poly.entity_id
_entity_poly.type
_entity_poly.pdbx_seq_one_letter_code
_entity_poly.pdbx_strand_id
1 'polypeptide(L)'
;MPRIYFTFFLLFCTVTIVFYLNKVYVYERILGQTSLWNTYSGGETRTIFQDPNIFLRQNVRTHIGDISFLEFREELYKKYGYDLTIPTYPFVTVKSKYVMNCTWEFSDWLEQQKKRSGRRPRAYIPDGEQRDFLMNKYSGVSYKYTDDRQKLNITYKSWDNIADIVTWHARDVLRLVDDMSGISMHYAMKNYYLDGKRGLILASHHPIVEVQAIQNGASRILSVGQVSRETNDISSLSLTEFANQHRRYSQSFDFVATYGTIESVGLGRYGDVLDAFGDLQMMAMLGCSLKKWGLFFLGIPIGRDAVIFNQKRIYGHARLPMLIAGFEWIGTFGEDFQASTEITGPEIDRLHKFDHMKRTLLKTKQRKDELKVLRQQHLAEDPEDGKTVGYEIIGDEIKYNVVEKPKIAIVSVLRSLEQTKFYDIAISTVKCYAKIQGYHYILAVEKDFECYQKDQFFRRHCIIAKILPNFDAVLFLDADIGVVYPKRRIEEYMFQNFDVIFYDRFYNWEIMAGSYLFFIAERFFPEEMYTIDLCRQPYKYSRDFDDVFTYEACLRGILGARTEFDRVKILKKGTGWARDSWITDGVWNKEIGDFMLHSWKTSQIQTIPNRRIKPVKTSMYEWFNPLIGAIHLDKCHPKNMSWNYDERLLGDSEEMMESLTEYRNRVTKQQFHFYYRMKSFALF
;
A
#
# COMPACT_ATOMS: atom_id res chain seq x y z
N MET A 1 -13.53 -22.45 -50.95
CA MET A 1 -14.13 -23.77 -51.24
C MET A 1 -14.21 -24.56 -49.93
N PRO A 2 -15.30 -25.30 -49.67
CA PRO A 2 -16.09 -25.05 -48.45
C PRO A 2 -16.29 -26.26 -47.50
N ARG A 3 -16.47 -25.91 -46.21
CA ARG A 3 -17.31 -26.52 -45.14
C ARG A 3 -17.16 -28.02 -44.76
N ILE A 4 -17.71 -28.30 -43.56
CA ILE A 4 -18.14 -29.59 -42.96
C ILE A 4 -17.13 -30.10 -41.89
N TYR A 5 -17.38 -30.23 -40.56
CA TYR A 5 -18.59 -30.40 -39.74
C TYR A 5 -18.56 -29.59 -38.40
N PHE A 6 -19.71 -28.99 -38.10
CA PHE A 6 -20.27 -28.62 -36.78
C PHE A 6 -21.23 -29.79 -36.41
N THR A 7 -21.37 -30.28 -35.17
CA THR A 7 -22.57 -30.08 -34.30
C THR A 7 -22.67 -31.13 -33.15
N PHE A 8 -23.44 -30.72 -32.12
CA PHE A 8 -24.16 -31.45 -31.04
C PHE A 8 -23.37 -31.82 -29.77
N PHE A 9 -23.85 -31.68 -28.52
CA PHE A 9 -24.94 -30.95 -27.84
C PHE A 9 -24.74 -31.23 -26.32
N LEU A 10 -24.97 -30.22 -25.47
CA LEU A 10 -25.49 -30.22 -24.07
C LEU A 10 -25.42 -31.45 -23.10
N LEU A 11 -25.17 -31.08 -21.83
CA LEU A 11 -25.57 -31.72 -20.54
C LEU A 11 -24.79 -32.97 -20.02
N PHE A 12 -24.02 -32.81 -18.95
CA PHE A 12 -24.37 -33.18 -17.55
C PHE A 12 -23.13 -33.18 -16.63
N CYS A 13 -23.28 -32.53 -15.47
CA CYS A 13 -22.72 -32.81 -14.14
C CYS A 13 -21.28 -33.33 -13.92
N THR A 14 -20.60 -32.60 -13.03
CA THR A 14 -19.74 -33.08 -11.93
C THR A 14 -18.58 -34.01 -12.27
N VAL A 15 -17.36 -33.46 -12.26
CA VAL A 15 -16.27 -34.06 -11.46
C VAL A 15 -15.51 -32.94 -10.76
N THR A 16 -15.77 -32.89 -9.46
CA THR A 16 -14.97 -32.23 -8.43
C THR A 16 -13.54 -32.77 -8.48
N ILE A 17 -12.55 -31.90 -8.64
CA ILE A 17 -11.19 -32.17 -8.13
C ILE A 17 -10.92 -31.12 -7.06
N VAL A 18 -11.16 -31.56 -5.82
CA VAL A 18 -10.62 -30.93 -4.60
C VAL A 18 -9.13 -31.22 -4.60
N PHE A 19 -8.30 -30.18 -4.55
CA PHE A 19 -7.01 -30.27 -3.89
C PHE A 19 -7.09 -29.50 -2.58
N TYR A 20 -7.00 -30.25 -1.48
CA TYR A 20 -6.76 -29.73 -0.15
C TYR A 20 -5.50 -30.44 0.35
N LEU A 21 -4.53 -29.69 0.87
CA LEU A 21 -3.71 -30.11 2.01
C LEU A 21 -2.99 -28.92 2.65
N ASN A 22 -3.26 -28.80 3.96
CA ASN A 22 -2.74 -27.92 5.01
C ASN A 22 -1.21 -27.88 5.18
N LYS A 23 -0.65 -26.70 5.51
CA LYS A 23 -0.34 -26.30 6.91
C LYS A 23 0.12 -24.82 7.00
N VAL A 24 -0.72 -24.02 7.66
CA VAL A 24 -0.45 -22.87 8.54
C VAL A 24 0.94 -22.22 8.49
N TYR A 25 1.01 -20.96 8.04
CA TYR A 25 1.39 -19.81 8.87
C TYR A 25 0.90 -18.51 8.20
N VAL A 26 0.00 -17.81 8.89
CA VAL A 26 -0.70 -16.61 8.44
C VAL A 26 -0.10 -15.42 9.19
N TYR A 27 0.56 -14.48 8.51
CA TYR A 27 0.70 -13.10 8.99
C TYR A 27 1.21 -12.13 7.90
N GLU A 28 0.45 -11.04 7.72
CA GLU A 28 0.78 -9.68 7.25
C GLU A 28 1.25 -9.36 5.79
N ARG A 29 0.33 -8.73 5.04
CA ARG A 29 0.58 -7.61 4.08
C ARG A 29 -0.76 -6.83 3.97
N ILE A 30 -0.82 -5.52 3.80
CA ILE A 30 -0.65 -4.80 2.53
C ILE A 30 -0.67 -3.29 2.85
N LEU A 31 0.28 -2.54 2.28
CA LEU A 31 0.12 -1.11 2.01
C LEU A 31 0.74 -0.75 0.66
N GLY A 32 -0.08 -0.13 -0.18
CA GLY A 32 0.32 1.03 -0.97
C GLY A 32 0.79 0.77 -2.40
N GLN A 33 -0.10 0.99 -3.37
CA GLN A 33 0.22 1.77 -4.57
C GLN A 33 -1.06 2.18 -5.32
N THR A 34 -1.43 3.46 -5.21
CA THR A 34 -2.50 4.08 -6.01
C THR A 34 -2.02 5.45 -6.47
N SER A 35 -1.94 5.61 -7.79
CA SER A 35 -1.55 6.83 -8.50
C SER A 35 -2.81 7.53 -9.00
N LEU A 36 -2.93 8.85 -8.83
CA LEU A 36 -4.01 9.65 -9.44
C LEU A 36 -3.44 10.86 -10.20
N TRP A 37 -3.94 11.00 -11.43
CA TRP A 37 -3.82 12.15 -12.31
C TRP A 37 -4.90 13.19 -11.99
N ASN A 38 -4.66 14.47 -12.31
CA ASN A 38 -5.72 15.38 -12.78
C ASN A 38 -5.18 16.56 -13.60
N THR A 39 -5.90 16.86 -14.68
CA THR A 39 -5.74 17.96 -15.64
C THR A 39 -6.58 19.17 -15.23
N TYR A 40 -6.08 20.39 -15.51
CA TYR A 40 -6.92 21.59 -15.65
C TYR A 40 -6.67 22.28 -16.99
N SER A 41 -7.76 22.75 -17.59
CA SER A 41 -7.90 23.40 -18.89
C SER A 41 -7.64 24.91 -18.85
N GLY A 42 -6.92 25.44 -19.85
CA GLY A 42 -7.05 26.84 -20.32
C GLY A 42 -5.75 27.62 -20.51
N GLY A 43 -5.34 27.82 -21.77
CA GLY A 43 -4.63 29.02 -22.27
C GLY A 43 -3.13 29.17 -22.02
N GLU A 44 -2.34 29.11 -23.11
CA GLU A 44 -0.93 29.49 -23.26
C GLU A 44 0.15 28.66 -22.51
N THR A 45 0.70 27.68 -23.24
CA THR A 45 1.93 26.96 -22.87
C THR A 45 3.16 27.88 -22.94
N ARG A 46 3.58 28.41 -21.79
CA ARG A 46 4.99 28.77 -21.55
C ARG A 46 5.70 27.58 -20.92
N THR A 47 6.71 27.07 -21.61
CA THR A 47 7.60 26.00 -21.12
C THR A 47 8.44 26.54 -19.96
N ILE A 48 8.05 26.24 -18.72
CA ILE A 48 8.86 26.52 -17.53
C ILE A 48 9.58 25.21 -17.19
N PHE A 49 10.91 25.24 -17.22
CA PHE A 49 11.80 24.19 -16.69
C PHE A 49 11.25 23.69 -15.34
N GLN A 50 10.85 22.41 -15.23
CA GLN A 50 10.26 21.88 -14.01
C GLN A 50 11.36 21.61 -12.97
N ASP A 51 11.42 22.52 -12.00
CA ASP A 51 12.16 22.43 -10.75
C ASP A 51 11.89 21.10 -10.02
N PRO A 52 12.92 20.37 -9.53
CA PRO A 52 12.79 19.13 -8.75
C PRO A 52 11.91 19.25 -7.49
N ASN A 53 11.49 20.47 -7.11
CA ASN A 53 10.52 20.74 -6.06
C ASN A 53 9.06 20.86 -6.56
N ILE A 54 8.71 20.38 -7.75
CA ILE A 54 7.37 20.62 -8.32
C ILE A 54 6.21 20.16 -7.45
N PHE A 55 6.35 19.05 -6.71
CA PHE A 55 5.34 18.59 -5.76
C PHE A 55 5.17 19.55 -4.58
N LEU A 56 6.22 20.26 -4.18
CA LEU A 56 6.12 21.30 -3.16
C LEU A 56 5.35 22.52 -3.67
N ARG A 57 5.23 22.70 -4.99
CA ARG A 57 4.39 23.74 -5.60
C ARG A 57 2.92 23.31 -5.75
N GLN A 58 2.57 22.06 -5.40
CA GLN A 58 1.18 21.62 -5.38
C GLN A 58 0.42 22.37 -4.29
N ASN A 59 -0.70 22.97 -4.67
CA ASN A 59 -1.54 23.73 -3.76
C ASN A 59 -2.63 22.85 -3.15
N VAL A 60 -2.91 23.11 -1.89
CA VAL A 60 -4.03 22.56 -1.13
C VAL A 60 -4.89 23.68 -0.58
N ARG A 61 -6.20 23.48 -0.55
CA ARG A 61 -7.13 24.53 -0.11
C ARG A 61 -7.16 24.61 1.41
N THR A 62 -6.86 25.80 1.94
CA THR A 62 -6.93 26.12 3.37
C THR A 62 -7.98 27.21 3.62
N HIS A 63 -8.15 27.62 4.87
CA HIS A 63 -9.07 28.72 5.22
C HIS A 63 -8.61 30.09 4.74
N ILE A 64 -7.32 30.26 4.45
CA ILE A 64 -6.72 31.51 3.99
C ILE A 64 -6.47 31.54 2.47
N GLY A 65 -6.82 30.46 1.77
CA GLY A 65 -6.59 30.32 0.33
C GLY A 65 -5.88 29.02 -0.04
N ASP A 66 -5.48 28.91 -1.30
CA ASP A 66 -4.75 27.76 -1.81
C ASP A 66 -3.26 27.93 -1.45
N ILE A 67 -2.71 27.00 -0.68
CA ILE A 67 -1.37 27.07 -0.09
C ILE A 67 -0.52 25.92 -0.62
N SER A 68 0.74 26.21 -0.95
CA SER A 68 1.66 25.20 -1.46
C SER A 68 2.28 24.36 -0.33
N PHE A 69 2.65 23.11 -0.61
CA PHE A 69 3.41 22.31 0.35
C PHE A 69 4.80 22.90 0.68
N LEU A 70 5.38 23.73 -0.20
CA LEU A 70 6.59 24.50 0.06
C LEU A 70 6.37 25.50 1.19
N GLU A 71 5.26 26.24 1.13
CA GLU A 71 4.88 27.16 2.19
C GLU A 71 4.65 26.40 3.50
N PHE A 72 3.92 25.27 3.49
CA PHE A 72 3.81 24.45 4.70
C PHE A 72 5.15 23.96 5.23
N ARG A 73 6.09 23.58 4.36
CA ARG A 73 7.43 23.15 4.77
C ARG A 73 8.14 24.25 5.54
N GLU A 74 8.24 25.45 4.98
CA GLU A 74 9.02 26.55 5.58
C GLU A 74 8.27 27.28 6.71
N GLU A 75 6.97 27.52 6.54
CA GLU A 75 6.17 28.40 7.40
C GLU A 75 5.38 27.67 8.49
N LEU A 76 5.26 26.34 8.39
CA LEU A 76 4.54 25.51 9.37
C LEU A 76 5.46 24.42 9.95
N TYR A 77 5.75 23.37 9.18
CA TYR A 77 6.38 22.16 9.70
C TYR A 77 7.75 22.42 10.31
N LYS A 78 8.62 23.14 9.59
CA LYS A 78 9.96 23.49 10.07
C LYS A 78 9.93 24.30 11.37
N LYS A 79 8.96 25.21 11.52
CA LYS A 79 8.80 26.05 12.73
C LYS A 79 8.35 25.23 13.94
N TYR A 80 7.52 24.22 13.73
CA TYR A 80 7.07 23.31 14.79
C TYR A 80 7.98 22.08 14.96
N GLY A 81 9.16 22.07 14.35
CA GLY A 81 10.14 21.00 14.53
C GLY A 81 9.87 19.73 13.74
N TYR A 82 9.21 19.83 12.58
CA TYR A 82 8.94 18.71 11.68
C TYR A 82 9.66 18.88 10.35
N ASP A 83 10.23 17.79 9.83
CA ASP A 83 10.78 17.71 8.49
C ASP A 83 9.79 17.01 7.56
N LEU A 84 9.46 17.63 6.43
CA LEU A 84 8.67 17.01 5.39
C LEU A 84 9.54 15.97 4.66
N THR A 85 9.10 14.70 4.65
CA THR A 85 9.91 13.57 4.16
C THR A 85 9.36 12.93 2.89
N ILE A 86 8.03 12.87 2.72
CA ILE A 86 7.40 12.29 1.53
C ILE A 86 6.28 13.22 1.07
N PRO A 87 6.33 13.72 -0.18
CA PRO A 87 5.28 14.58 -0.73
C PRO A 87 4.12 13.72 -1.26
N THR A 88 3.31 13.17 -0.34
CA THR A 88 2.04 12.49 -0.66
C THR A 88 0.88 13.48 -0.74
N TYR A 89 -0.06 13.27 -1.65
CA TYR A 89 -1.30 14.06 -1.76
C TYR A 89 -2.50 13.18 -1.40
N PRO A 90 -3.49 13.66 -0.62
CA PRO A 90 -3.64 15.03 -0.11
C PRO A 90 -2.80 15.38 1.12
N PHE A 91 -2.20 14.41 1.82
CA PHE A 91 -1.45 14.65 3.05
C PHE A 91 0.02 14.30 2.87
N VAL A 92 0.90 15.25 3.17
CA VAL A 92 2.35 15.00 3.20
C VAL A 92 2.71 14.12 4.39
N THR A 93 3.84 13.43 4.31
CA THR A 93 4.42 12.72 5.46
C THR A 93 5.50 13.57 6.11
N VAL A 94 5.42 13.74 7.42
CA VAL A 94 6.41 14.49 8.20
C VAL A 94 7.11 13.59 9.23
N LYS A 95 8.36 13.92 9.55
CA LYS A 95 9.14 13.33 10.63
C LYS A 95 9.39 14.39 11.69
N SER A 96 9.05 14.10 12.94
CA SER A 96 9.39 14.99 14.04
C SER A 96 10.91 14.98 14.27
N LYS A 97 11.50 16.16 14.47
CA LYS A 97 12.89 16.31 14.95
C LYS A 97 13.03 15.94 16.42
N TYR A 98 11.93 16.04 17.16
CA TYR A 98 11.89 15.66 18.55
C TYR A 98 11.87 14.14 18.67
N VAL A 99 12.86 13.60 19.39
CA VAL A 99 12.89 12.18 19.76
C VAL A 99 11.99 12.00 20.98
N MET A 100 10.88 11.27 20.79
CA MET A 100 9.86 11.10 21.81
C MET A 100 10.42 10.47 23.10
N ASN A 101 10.30 11.18 24.21
CA ASN A 101 10.62 10.68 25.54
C ASN A 101 9.34 10.41 26.31
N CYS A 102 8.94 9.14 26.37
CA CYS A 102 7.68 8.74 27.02
C CYS A 102 7.56 9.24 28.46
N THR A 103 8.60 9.09 29.29
CA THR A 103 8.55 9.56 30.68
C THR A 103 8.33 11.07 30.75
N TRP A 104 9.01 11.82 29.88
CA TRP A 104 8.84 13.27 29.81
C TRP A 104 7.40 13.65 29.41
N GLU A 105 6.84 13.06 28.35
CA GLU A 105 5.46 13.34 27.90
C GLU A 105 4.43 13.14 29.01
N PHE A 106 4.52 12.03 29.75
CA PHE A 106 3.62 11.78 30.87
C PHE A 106 3.85 12.75 32.03
N SER A 107 5.10 13.08 32.35
CA SER A 107 5.43 14.00 33.46
C SER A 107 5.05 15.44 33.17
N ASP A 108 5.28 15.92 31.95
CA ASP A 108 4.90 17.26 31.51
C ASP A 108 3.38 17.37 31.48
N TRP A 109 2.68 16.39 30.90
CA TRP A 109 1.21 16.36 30.91
C TRP A 109 0.65 16.45 32.33
N LEU A 110 1.19 15.68 33.28
CA LEU A 110 0.80 15.71 34.70
C LEU A 110 1.06 17.08 35.33
N GLU A 111 2.19 17.72 35.01
CA GLU A 111 2.52 19.06 35.49
C GLU A 111 1.55 20.11 34.95
N GLN A 112 1.20 20.04 33.66
CA GLN A 112 0.18 20.93 33.08
C GLN A 112 -1.15 20.73 33.79
N GLN A 113 -1.57 19.49 34.09
CA GLN A 113 -2.84 19.26 34.77
C GLN A 113 -2.92 19.88 36.17
N LYS A 114 -1.80 20.17 36.85
CA LYS A 114 -1.81 20.91 38.13
C LYS A 114 -2.29 22.36 37.98
N LYS A 115 -2.22 22.93 36.78
CA LYS A 115 -2.69 24.28 36.45
C LYS A 115 -4.19 24.32 36.15
N ARG A 116 -4.90 23.18 36.20
CA ARG A 116 -6.35 23.14 36.03
C ARG A 116 -7.03 24.09 37.02
N SER A 117 -7.93 24.90 36.49
CA SER A 117 -8.73 25.82 37.29
C SER A 117 -10.14 25.28 37.44
N GLY A 118 -10.76 25.46 38.62
CA GLY A 118 -12.20 25.26 38.80
C GLY A 118 -13.07 26.30 38.06
N ARG A 119 -12.45 27.27 37.39
CA ARG A 119 -13.14 28.28 36.58
C ARG A 119 -13.75 27.67 35.32
N ARG A 120 -14.76 28.35 34.77
CA ARG A 120 -15.41 27.95 33.51
C ARG A 120 -14.39 27.93 32.35
N PRO A 121 -14.55 27.02 31.37
CA PRO A 121 -13.74 27.02 30.16
C PRO A 121 -13.77 28.39 29.47
N ARG A 122 -12.69 28.73 28.77
CA ARG A 122 -12.68 29.98 28.01
C ARG A 122 -13.59 29.86 26.79
N ALA A 123 -14.33 30.93 26.49
CA ALA A 123 -15.15 31.02 25.29
C ALA A 123 -14.36 31.42 24.03
N TYR A 124 -13.15 31.97 24.22
CA TYR A 124 -12.27 32.44 23.16
C TYR A 124 -10.83 31.98 23.39
N ILE A 125 -10.09 31.81 22.30
CA ILE A 125 -8.65 31.53 22.34
C ILE A 125 -7.96 32.76 22.96
N PRO A 126 -7.06 32.60 23.95
CA PRO A 126 -6.37 33.72 24.55
C PRO A 126 -5.59 34.56 23.54
N ASP A 127 -5.56 35.88 23.77
CA ASP A 127 -4.75 36.80 22.98
C ASP A 127 -3.26 36.40 23.09
N GLY A 128 -2.59 36.28 21.95
CA GLY A 128 -1.20 35.80 21.87
C GLY A 128 -1.05 34.29 21.62
N GLU A 129 -2.06 33.47 21.95
CA GLU A 129 -2.01 32.01 21.74
C GLU A 129 -2.65 31.55 20.41
N GLN A 130 -3.38 32.45 19.73
CA GLN A 130 -4.06 32.16 18.47
C GLN A 130 -3.14 31.55 17.41
N ARG A 131 -1.88 31.97 17.38
CA ARG A 131 -0.89 31.45 16.43
C ARG A 131 -0.71 29.94 16.57
N ASP A 132 -0.61 29.42 17.78
CA ASP A 132 -0.35 27.99 17.99
C ASP A 132 -1.63 27.17 17.80
N PHE A 133 -2.77 27.67 18.30
CA PHE A 133 -4.07 27.00 18.11
C PHE A 133 -4.48 26.92 16.63
N LEU A 134 -4.15 27.93 15.82
CA LEU A 134 -4.56 28.02 14.42
C LEU A 134 -3.50 27.54 13.43
N MET A 135 -2.51 26.78 13.90
CA MET A 135 -1.41 26.27 13.08
C MET A 135 -0.77 27.42 12.30
N ASN A 136 -0.24 28.40 13.04
CA ASN A 136 0.17 29.72 12.59
C ASN A 136 -1.01 30.59 12.10
N LYS A 137 -1.58 30.25 10.95
CA LYS A 137 -2.73 30.93 10.32
C LYS A 137 -3.55 30.01 9.40
N TYR A 138 -3.15 28.74 9.27
CA TYR A 138 -3.68 27.84 8.25
C TYR A 138 -4.98 27.18 8.66
N SER A 139 -5.28 27.13 9.96
CA SER A 139 -6.56 26.64 10.47
C SER A 139 -7.58 27.76 10.59
N GLY A 140 -8.81 27.51 10.13
CA GLY A 140 -9.94 28.40 10.37
C GLY A 140 -10.37 28.38 11.84
N VAL A 141 -11.04 29.44 12.29
CA VAL A 141 -11.62 29.49 13.64
C VAL A 141 -13.11 29.79 13.57
N SER A 142 -13.89 29.04 14.35
CA SER A 142 -15.31 29.31 14.62
C SER A 142 -15.52 29.21 16.12
N TYR A 143 -16.20 30.18 16.72
CA TYR A 143 -16.46 30.18 18.15
C TYR A 143 -17.84 29.56 18.43
N LYS A 144 -17.84 28.35 18.99
CA LYS A 144 -19.01 27.64 19.52
C LYS A 144 -18.67 27.14 20.91
N TYR A 145 -19.12 27.89 21.92
CA TYR A 145 -18.79 27.62 23.32
C TYR A 145 -19.54 26.41 23.89
N THR A 146 -18.86 25.59 24.68
CA THR A 146 -19.44 24.47 25.43
C THR A 146 -18.66 24.25 26.74
N ASP A 147 -19.39 23.98 27.83
CA ASP A 147 -18.83 23.60 29.13
C ASP A 147 -19.35 22.22 29.52
N ASP A 148 -18.53 21.19 29.30
CA ASP A 148 -18.88 19.79 29.54
C ASP A 148 -18.22 19.24 30.81
N ARG A 149 -17.73 20.10 31.72
CA ARG A 149 -17.12 19.66 33.00
C ARG A 149 -18.04 18.77 33.81
N GLN A 150 -19.35 19.03 33.79
CA GLN A 150 -20.33 18.20 34.50
C GLN A 150 -20.43 16.79 33.90
N LYS A 151 -20.18 16.61 32.59
CA LYS A 151 -20.24 15.29 31.92
C LYS A 151 -19.10 14.36 32.34
N LEU A 152 -18.01 14.88 32.89
CA LEU A 152 -16.94 14.05 33.46
C LEU A 152 -17.39 13.29 34.73
N ASN A 153 -18.42 13.77 35.42
CA ASN A 153 -18.95 13.15 36.64
C ASN A 153 -20.22 12.34 36.37
N ILE A 154 -20.62 12.18 35.10
CA ILE A 154 -21.82 11.43 34.71
C ILE A 154 -21.38 10.11 34.09
N THR A 155 -21.67 9.01 34.78
CA THR A 155 -21.63 7.68 34.19
C THR A 155 -22.94 7.47 33.41
N TYR A 156 -22.86 7.41 32.09
CA TYR A 156 -24.03 7.12 31.25
C TYR A 156 -24.52 5.70 31.53
N LYS A 157 -25.84 5.46 31.50
CA LYS A 157 -26.43 4.11 31.71
C LYS A 157 -25.84 3.03 30.78
N SER A 158 -25.34 3.43 29.61
CA SER A 158 -24.64 2.52 28.69
C SER A 158 -23.38 1.92 29.29
N TRP A 159 -22.69 2.64 30.18
CA TRP A 159 -21.54 2.11 30.92
C TRP A 159 -21.95 1.13 32.02
N ASP A 160 -23.08 1.38 32.70
CA ASP A 160 -23.59 0.46 33.73
C ASP A 160 -24.06 -0.87 33.12
N ASN A 161 -24.61 -0.81 31.90
CA ASN A 161 -25.16 -1.96 31.19
C ASN A 161 -24.19 -2.54 30.13
N ILE A 162 -22.90 -2.21 30.20
CA ILE A 162 -21.93 -2.59 29.16
C ILE A 162 -21.89 -4.11 28.90
N ALA A 163 -22.04 -4.93 29.95
CA ALA A 163 -22.09 -6.39 29.84
C ALA A 163 -23.27 -6.90 28.99
N ASP A 164 -24.41 -6.21 29.04
CA ASP A 164 -25.57 -6.51 28.20
C ASP A 164 -25.34 -6.02 26.77
N ILE A 165 -24.86 -4.78 26.61
CA ILE A 165 -24.64 -4.14 25.30
C ILE A 165 -23.63 -4.91 24.45
N VAL A 166 -22.63 -5.54 25.06
CA VAL A 166 -21.67 -6.41 24.35
C VAL A 166 -22.37 -7.55 23.59
N THR A 167 -23.51 -8.03 24.10
CA THR A 167 -24.30 -9.10 23.46
C THR A 167 -25.21 -8.60 22.33
N TRP A 168 -25.39 -7.28 22.19
CA TRP A 168 -26.24 -6.71 21.16
C TRP A 168 -25.65 -6.93 19.76
N HIS A 169 -26.50 -6.95 18.75
CA HIS A 169 -26.02 -6.98 17.37
C HIS A 169 -25.22 -5.69 17.08
N ALA A 170 -24.13 -5.78 16.32
CA ALA A 170 -23.21 -4.65 16.09
C ALA A 170 -23.91 -3.39 15.55
N ARG A 171 -25.01 -3.54 14.79
CA ARG A 171 -25.83 -2.41 14.32
C ARG A 171 -26.60 -1.69 15.43
N ASP A 172 -26.98 -2.38 16.50
CA ASP A 172 -27.70 -1.79 17.62
C ASP A 172 -26.75 -1.03 18.55
N VAL A 173 -25.50 -1.48 18.68
CA VAL A 173 -24.44 -0.73 19.38
C VAL A 173 -24.22 0.65 18.75
N LEU A 174 -24.36 0.76 17.43
CA LEU A 174 -24.23 2.03 16.70
C LEU A 174 -25.36 3.02 16.99
N ARG A 175 -26.50 2.56 17.53
CA ARG A 175 -27.64 3.41 17.92
C ARG A 175 -27.46 4.08 19.27
N LEU A 176 -26.35 3.79 19.99
CA LEU A 176 -26.01 4.47 21.25
C LEU A 176 -25.67 5.96 21.05
N VAL A 177 -25.36 6.37 19.82
CA VAL A 177 -25.13 7.75 19.42
C VAL A 177 -25.95 8.09 18.19
N ASP A 178 -26.50 9.31 18.14
CA ASP A 178 -27.48 9.72 17.12
C ASP A 178 -26.88 9.88 15.71
N ASP A 179 -25.55 9.88 15.55
CA ASP A 179 -24.88 10.30 14.32
C ASP A 179 -24.16 9.17 13.56
N MET A 180 -24.52 7.89 13.79
CA MET A 180 -23.93 6.68 13.15
C MET A 180 -22.40 6.59 13.19
N SER A 181 -21.77 7.41 14.03
CA SER A 181 -20.36 7.75 13.93
C SER A 181 -19.41 6.58 14.24
N GLY A 182 -19.89 5.56 14.95
CA GLY A 182 -19.13 4.34 15.23
C GLY A 182 -18.96 3.36 14.06
N ILE A 183 -19.58 3.57 12.89
CA ILE A 183 -19.54 2.60 11.77
C ILE A 183 -18.13 2.41 11.25
N SER A 184 -17.41 3.51 11.02
CA SER A 184 -16.04 3.46 10.49
C SER A 184 -15.09 2.69 11.42
N MET A 185 -15.29 2.81 12.73
CA MET A 185 -14.51 2.08 13.74
C MET A 185 -14.85 0.58 13.73
N HIS A 186 -16.14 0.25 13.62
CA HIS A 186 -16.58 -1.13 13.48
C HIS A 186 -15.98 -1.80 12.24
N TYR A 187 -16.01 -1.13 11.08
CA TYR A 187 -15.39 -1.67 9.87
C TYR A 187 -13.88 -1.80 10.00
N ALA A 188 -13.20 -0.85 10.63
CA ALA A 188 -11.77 -0.95 10.88
C ALA A 188 -11.44 -2.19 11.74
N MET A 189 -12.11 -2.38 12.86
CA MET A 189 -11.87 -3.51 13.77
C MET A 189 -12.27 -4.87 13.16
N LYS A 190 -13.30 -4.88 12.31
CA LYS A 190 -13.72 -6.09 11.58
C LYS A 190 -12.70 -6.53 10.53
N ASN A 191 -12.06 -5.58 9.84
CA ASN A 191 -11.01 -5.90 8.86
C ASN A 191 -9.67 -6.27 9.53
N TYR A 192 -9.46 -5.85 10.79
CA TYR A 192 -8.21 -6.07 11.53
C TYR A 192 -8.50 -6.74 12.87
N TYR A 193 -8.67 -8.06 12.82
CA TYR A 193 -9.08 -8.91 13.94
C TYR A 193 -8.32 -8.61 15.24
N LEU A 194 -9.10 -8.52 16.32
CA LEU A 194 -8.63 -8.24 17.68
C LEU A 194 -8.63 -9.51 18.56
N ASP A 195 -8.81 -10.68 17.97
CA ASP A 195 -8.92 -11.96 18.67
C ASP A 195 -7.73 -12.18 19.63
N GLY A 196 -8.03 -12.37 20.91
CA GLY A 196 -7.05 -12.56 21.97
C GLY A 196 -6.26 -11.31 22.38
N LYS A 197 -6.42 -10.16 21.70
CA LYS A 197 -5.58 -8.97 21.88
C LYS A 197 -5.99 -8.12 23.09
N ARG A 198 -5.01 -7.47 23.73
CA ARG A 198 -5.22 -6.52 24.82
C ARG A 198 -5.23 -5.09 24.30
N GLY A 199 -6.31 -4.36 24.56
CA GLY A 199 -6.55 -3.00 24.07
C GLY A 199 -6.42 -1.91 25.14
N LEU A 200 -5.95 -0.74 24.73
CA LEU A 200 -6.10 0.52 25.46
C LEU A 200 -7.07 1.42 24.69
N ILE A 201 -8.13 1.89 25.34
CA ILE A 201 -9.13 2.75 24.70
C ILE A 201 -9.18 4.07 25.43
N LEU A 202 -8.99 5.18 24.70
CA LEU A 202 -9.28 6.50 25.24
C LEU A 202 -10.79 6.73 25.14
N ALA A 203 -11.46 6.62 26.28
CA ALA A 203 -12.91 6.51 26.39
C ALA A 203 -13.64 7.74 25.83
N SER A 204 -14.86 7.50 25.37
CA SER A 204 -15.82 8.55 25.01
C SER A 204 -17.00 8.57 26.00
N HIS A 205 -18.01 9.41 25.77
CA HIS A 205 -19.22 9.41 26.59
C HIS A 205 -19.93 8.04 26.64
N HIS A 206 -19.89 7.27 25.54
CA HIS A 206 -20.50 5.95 25.43
C HIS A 206 -19.45 4.87 25.11
N PRO A 207 -19.61 3.63 25.60
CA PRO A 207 -18.63 2.56 25.44
C PRO A 207 -18.67 1.88 24.05
N ILE A 208 -18.84 2.65 22.98
CA ILE A 208 -19.02 2.10 21.62
C ILE A 208 -17.75 1.37 21.17
N VAL A 209 -16.59 1.98 21.37
CA VAL A 209 -15.30 1.44 20.91
C VAL A 209 -14.91 0.23 21.75
N GLU A 210 -15.17 0.28 23.06
CA GLU A 210 -14.98 -0.82 24.00
C GLU A 210 -15.81 -2.04 23.58
N VAL A 211 -17.11 -1.85 23.37
CA VAL A 211 -18.02 -2.92 22.95
C VAL A 211 -17.60 -3.48 21.60
N GLN A 212 -17.32 -2.63 20.60
CA GLN A 212 -16.91 -3.08 19.28
C GLN A 212 -15.60 -3.87 19.33
N ALA A 213 -14.66 -3.50 20.20
CA ALA A 213 -13.41 -4.24 20.35
C ALA A 213 -13.64 -5.65 20.92
N ILE A 214 -14.47 -5.79 21.97
CA ILE A 214 -14.84 -7.10 22.52
C ILE A 214 -15.58 -7.95 21.48
N GLN A 215 -16.53 -7.37 20.74
CA GLN A 215 -17.27 -8.06 19.67
C GLN A 215 -16.38 -8.57 18.53
N ASN A 216 -15.18 -7.99 18.36
CA ASN A 216 -14.18 -8.42 17.39
C ASN A 216 -13.04 -9.26 18.03
N GLY A 217 -13.27 -9.81 19.22
CA GLY A 217 -12.42 -10.82 19.87
C GLY A 217 -11.37 -10.29 20.86
N ALA A 218 -11.37 -8.99 21.18
CA ALA A 218 -10.44 -8.45 22.18
C ALA A 218 -10.62 -9.15 23.54
N SER A 219 -9.51 -9.62 24.12
CA SER A 219 -9.55 -10.42 25.36
C SER A 219 -9.65 -9.56 26.61
N ARG A 220 -9.02 -8.39 26.61
CA ARG A 220 -9.05 -7.43 27.73
C ARG A 220 -8.89 -6.00 27.24
N ILE A 221 -9.65 -5.10 27.84
CA ILE A 221 -9.63 -3.67 27.54
C ILE A 221 -9.32 -2.87 28.81
N LEU A 222 -8.40 -1.92 28.69
CA LEU A 222 -8.26 -0.82 29.62
C LEU A 222 -8.87 0.43 28.99
N SER A 223 -9.99 0.92 29.52
CA SER A 223 -10.59 2.18 29.11
C SER A 223 -10.05 3.32 30.00
N VAL A 224 -9.62 4.42 29.39
CA VAL A 224 -9.01 5.55 30.10
C VAL A 224 -9.81 6.82 29.85
N GLY A 225 -10.15 7.54 30.93
CA GLY A 225 -10.83 8.83 30.89
C GLY A 225 -12.19 8.84 31.57
N GLN A 226 -13.02 7.83 31.31
CA GLN A 226 -14.29 7.60 32.00
C GLN A 226 -14.16 6.36 32.89
N VAL A 227 -14.49 6.51 34.18
CA VAL A 227 -14.46 5.40 35.14
C VAL A 227 -15.85 4.79 35.19
N SER A 228 -15.93 3.49 34.90
CA SER A 228 -17.18 2.71 34.88
C SER A 228 -17.03 1.46 35.74
N ARG A 229 -18.15 0.73 35.92
CA ARG A 229 -18.14 -0.54 36.63
C ARG A 229 -17.31 -1.56 35.83
N GLU A 230 -16.24 -2.06 36.45
CA GLU A 230 -15.38 -3.07 35.83
C GLU A 230 -16.16 -4.36 35.55
N THR A 231 -15.86 -4.97 34.41
CA THR A 231 -16.30 -6.31 34.04
C THR A 231 -15.10 -7.25 33.96
N ASN A 232 -15.32 -8.53 33.67
CA ASN A 232 -14.22 -9.48 33.50
C ASN A 232 -13.28 -9.07 32.34
N ASP A 233 -13.81 -8.37 31.33
CA ASP A 233 -13.10 -8.05 30.10
C ASP A 233 -12.70 -6.56 30.02
N ILE A 234 -13.33 -5.68 30.79
CA ILE A 234 -13.14 -4.23 30.72
C ILE A 234 -12.80 -3.67 32.11
N SER A 235 -11.63 -3.05 32.19
CA SER A 235 -11.16 -2.25 33.34
C SER A 235 -11.12 -0.78 32.97
N SER A 236 -11.22 0.12 33.96
CA SER A 236 -11.21 1.57 33.69
C SER A 236 -10.32 2.36 34.65
N LEU A 237 -9.71 3.44 34.16
CA LEU A 237 -8.90 4.36 34.94
C LEU A 237 -9.16 5.80 34.52
N SER A 238 -8.98 6.75 35.44
CA SER A 238 -8.88 8.15 35.06
C SER A 238 -7.60 8.41 34.26
N LEU A 239 -7.60 9.46 33.43
CA LEU A 239 -6.39 9.90 32.71
C LEU A 239 -5.21 10.21 33.66
N THR A 240 -5.49 10.73 34.85
CA THR A 240 -4.48 11.04 35.85
C THR A 240 -3.86 9.79 36.45
N GLU A 241 -4.67 8.78 36.77
CA GLU A 241 -4.16 7.48 37.25
C GLU A 241 -3.34 6.77 36.17
N PHE A 242 -3.82 6.78 34.93
CA PHE A 242 -3.10 6.23 33.78
C PHE A 242 -1.72 6.89 33.62
N ALA A 243 -1.65 8.23 33.68
CA ALA A 243 -0.40 8.96 33.56
C ALA A 243 0.55 8.72 34.75
N ASN A 244 0.04 8.67 35.98
CA ASN A 244 0.84 8.34 37.16
C ASN A 244 1.41 6.91 37.08
N GLN A 245 0.63 5.97 36.54
CA GLN A 245 1.02 4.58 36.38
C GLN A 245 1.66 4.27 35.01
N HIS A 246 2.10 5.27 34.24
CA HIS A 246 2.57 5.08 32.86
C HIS A 246 3.66 4.01 32.69
N ARG A 247 4.54 3.84 33.69
CA ARG A 247 5.57 2.79 33.67
C ARG A 247 5.00 1.38 33.60
N ARG A 248 3.86 1.14 34.26
CA ARG A 248 3.14 -0.15 34.23
C ARG A 248 2.53 -0.44 32.86
N TYR A 249 2.22 0.60 32.10
CA TYR A 249 1.47 0.52 30.85
C TYR A 249 2.33 0.76 29.61
N SER A 250 3.61 1.04 29.79
CA SER A 250 4.56 1.22 28.69
C SER A 250 4.60 -0.04 27.83
N GLN A 251 4.40 0.12 26.52
CA GLN A 251 4.41 -0.97 25.52
C GLN A 251 3.61 -2.22 25.94
N SER A 252 2.47 -2.02 26.60
CA SER A 252 1.70 -3.11 27.22
C SER A 252 0.46 -3.54 26.43
N PHE A 253 0.12 -2.81 25.36
CA PHE A 253 -1.11 -3.01 24.59
C PHE A 253 -0.84 -3.37 23.13
N ASP A 254 -1.58 -4.34 22.62
CA ASP A 254 -1.52 -4.79 21.21
C ASP A 254 -2.23 -3.82 20.27
N PHE A 255 -3.23 -3.09 20.79
CA PHE A 255 -3.87 -2.00 20.08
C PHE A 255 -4.25 -0.85 20.99
N VAL A 256 -4.33 0.33 20.39
CA VAL A 256 -4.92 1.53 20.97
C VAL A 256 -6.09 1.96 20.10
N ALA A 257 -7.21 2.37 20.69
CA ALA A 257 -8.31 2.94 19.95
C ALA A 257 -8.85 4.22 20.61
N THR A 258 -9.30 5.15 19.78
CA THR A 258 -10.01 6.35 20.25
C THR A 258 -10.94 6.84 19.16
N TYR A 259 -12.09 7.35 19.58
CA TYR A 259 -13.08 7.92 18.69
C TYR A 259 -13.69 9.16 19.35
N GLY A 260 -13.58 10.31 18.70
CA GLY A 260 -14.29 11.52 19.12
C GLY A 260 -13.70 12.27 20.32
N THR A 261 -12.58 11.80 20.89
CA THR A 261 -11.97 12.41 22.07
C THR A 261 -10.79 13.30 21.71
N ILE A 262 -9.90 12.82 20.83
CA ILE A 262 -8.63 13.48 20.48
C ILE A 262 -8.85 14.91 19.97
N GLU A 263 -9.88 15.15 19.17
CA GLU A 263 -10.14 16.47 18.58
C GLU A 263 -10.46 17.57 19.61
N SER A 264 -10.83 17.19 20.84
CA SER A 264 -11.23 18.11 21.91
C SER A 264 -10.12 18.37 22.94
N VAL A 265 -9.05 17.57 22.93
CA VAL A 265 -7.98 17.64 23.93
C VAL A 265 -7.25 19.00 23.87
N GLY A 266 -7.12 19.69 24.99
CA GLY A 266 -6.42 20.97 25.08
C GLY A 266 -7.26 22.17 24.66
N LEU A 267 -8.55 21.98 24.38
CA LEU A 267 -9.48 23.10 24.11
C LEU A 267 -10.21 23.56 25.39
N GLY A 268 -10.04 22.86 26.51
CA GLY A 268 -10.60 23.27 27.81
C GLY A 268 -12.09 22.97 27.99
N ARG A 269 -12.75 22.36 27.00
CA ARG A 269 -14.18 21.96 27.03
C ARG A 269 -14.57 21.19 28.29
N TYR A 270 -13.69 20.33 28.77
CA TYR A 270 -13.91 19.47 29.93
C TYR A 270 -13.21 20.00 31.19
N GLY A 271 -12.76 21.26 31.18
CA GLY A 271 -11.96 21.84 32.26
C GLY A 271 -10.49 21.39 32.25
N ASP A 272 -10.06 20.75 31.16
CA ASP A 272 -8.66 20.54 30.82
C ASP A 272 -7.94 21.89 30.62
N VAL A 273 -6.61 21.87 30.80
CA VAL A 273 -5.80 23.07 30.55
C VAL A 273 -5.78 23.36 29.06
N LEU A 274 -5.85 24.64 28.70
CA LEU A 274 -5.69 25.07 27.31
C LEU A 274 -4.28 24.72 26.85
N ASP A 275 -4.22 23.92 25.79
CA ASP A 275 -2.97 23.47 25.19
C ASP A 275 -3.19 23.29 23.68
N ALA A 276 -2.52 24.14 22.92
CA ALA A 276 -2.56 24.12 21.46
C ALA A 276 -2.03 22.80 20.88
N PHE A 277 -1.18 22.06 21.59
CA PHE A 277 -0.55 20.81 21.16
C PHE A 277 -0.99 19.58 21.97
N GLY A 278 -2.01 19.72 22.84
CA GLY A 278 -2.41 18.66 23.76
C GLY A 278 -2.89 17.37 23.08
N ASP A 279 -3.47 17.45 21.88
CA ASP A 279 -3.81 16.27 21.07
C ASP A 279 -2.56 15.53 20.54
N LEU A 280 -1.50 16.25 20.16
CA LEU A 280 -0.21 15.68 19.76
C LEU A 280 0.46 14.98 20.95
N GLN A 281 0.48 15.63 22.12
CA GLN A 281 0.99 15.03 23.36
C GLN A 281 0.16 13.79 23.77
N MET A 282 -1.17 13.85 23.66
CA MET A 282 -2.03 12.69 23.93
C MET A 282 -1.74 11.53 22.96
N MET A 283 -1.57 11.82 21.66
CA MET A 283 -1.15 10.82 20.68
C MET A 283 0.21 10.19 21.04
N ALA A 284 1.17 10.99 21.54
CA ALA A 284 2.45 10.51 22.01
C ALA A 284 2.32 9.58 23.25
N MET A 285 1.55 9.99 24.26
CA MET A 285 1.29 9.17 25.46
C MET A 285 0.62 7.82 25.13
N LEU A 286 -0.38 7.85 24.26
CA LEU A 286 -1.04 6.65 23.73
C LEU A 286 -0.05 5.79 22.94
N GLY A 287 0.75 6.40 22.06
CA GLY A 287 1.82 5.76 21.33
C GLY A 287 2.86 5.09 22.22
N CYS A 288 3.22 5.70 23.35
CA CYS A 288 4.14 5.14 24.35
C CYS A 288 3.61 3.86 25.03
N SER A 289 2.29 3.74 25.12
CA SER A 289 1.63 2.58 25.74
C SER A 289 1.42 1.43 24.75
N LEU A 290 1.43 1.75 23.45
CA LEU A 290 1.33 0.77 22.37
C LEU A 290 2.64 -0.02 22.19
N LYS A 291 2.50 -1.35 22.08
CA LYS A 291 3.60 -2.26 21.70
C LYS A 291 4.18 -1.87 20.34
N LYS A 292 5.41 -2.30 20.10
CA LYS A 292 5.97 -2.26 18.74
C LYS A 292 5.04 -3.06 17.81
N TRP A 293 4.77 -2.53 16.62
CA TRP A 293 3.82 -3.08 15.64
C TRP A 293 2.34 -3.09 16.06
N GLY A 294 2.02 -2.59 17.26
CA GLY A 294 0.64 -2.50 17.71
C GLY A 294 -0.21 -1.61 16.80
N LEU A 295 -1.51 -1.89 16.75
CA LEU A 295 -2.46 -1.18 15.90
C LEU A 295 -3.00 0.06 16.62
N PHE A 296 -3.11 1.18 15.92
CA PHE A 296 -3.76 2.38 16.43
C PHE A 296 -4.98 2.70 15.57
N PHE A 297 -6.17 2.58 16.14
CA PHE A 297 -7.44 2.95 15.53
C PHE A 297 -7.83 4.37 15.95
N LEU A 298 -7.68 5.34 15.03
CA LEU A 298 -7.88 6.77 15.29
C LEU A 298 -9.10 7.31 14.54
N GLY A 299 -10.23 7.44 15.24
CA GLY A 299 -11.47 8.04 14.72
C GLY A 299 -11.50 9.55 14.92
N ILE A 300 -11.41 10.32 13.83
CA ILE A 300 -11.30 11.79 13.86
C ILE A 300 -12.09 12.48 12.73
N PRO A 301 -12.47 13.76 12.91
CA PRO A 301 -13.05 14.58 11.85
C PRO A 301 -11.98 15.08 10.87
N ILE A 302 -12.15 14.75 9.59
CA ILE A 302 -11.24 15.15 8.50
C ILE A 302 -11.96 16.14 7.57
N GLY A 303 -11.28 17.25 7.27
CA GLY A 303 -11.79 18.33 6.43
C GLY A 303 -10.74 19.42 6.25
N ARG A 304 -11.17 20.67 6.02
CA ARG A 304 -10.23 21.81 6.02
C ARG A 304 -9.85 22.13 7.45
N ASP A 305 -8.54 22.28 7.73
CA ASP A 305 -8.04 22.50 9.10
C ASP A 305 -8.82 23.62 9.80
N ALA A 306 -9.40 23.33 10.95
CA ALA A 306 -10.15 24.31 11.71
C ALA A 306 -10.20 23.99 13.19
N VAL A 307 -10.43 25.03 14.00
CA VAL A 307 -10.77 24.93 15.41
C VAL A 307 -12.16 25.51 15.59
N ILE A 308 -13.12 24.64 15.89
CA ILE A 308 -14.42 25.05 16.40
C ILE A 308 -14.23 25.22 17.90
N PHE A 309 -13.80 26.41 18.32
CA PHE A 309 -13.38 26.67 19.69
C PHE A 309 -14.61 26.88 20.61
N ASN A 310 -14.73 26.19 21.74
CA ASN A 310 -13.80 25.25 22.37
C ASN A 310 -14.19 23.77 22.18
N GLN A 311 -15.03 23.45 21.21
CA GLN A 311 -15.62 22.12 21.04
C GLN A 311 -14.69 21.06 20.47
N LYS A 312 -14.05 21.34 19.32
CA LYS A 312 -13.27 20.36 18.56
C LYS A 312 -12.37 20.98 17.49
N ARG A 313 -11.36 20.22 17.05
CA ARG A 313 -10.56 20.44 15.84
C ARG A 313 -11.14 19.67 14.65
N ILE A 314 -10.89 20.16 13.43
CA ILE A 314 -11.05 19.44 12.17
C ILE A 314 -9.63 19.31 11.58
N TYR A 315 -9.24 18.08 11.25
CA TYR A 315 -7.88 17.79 10.79
C TYR A 315 -7.81 17.82 9.26
N GLY A 316 -6.91 18.64 8.73
CA GLY A 316 -6.69 18.78 7.29
C GLY A 316 -5.21 18.69 6.93
N HIS A 317 -4.86 19.32 5.80
CA HIS A 317 -3.53 19.26 5.22
C HIS A 317 -2.41 19.81 6.12
N ALA A 318 -2.72 20.67 7.10
CA ALA A 318 -1.74 21.29 7.99
C ALA A 318 -1.51 20.48 9.28
N ARG A 319 -2.58 20.10 9.99
CA ARG A 319 -2.46 19.47 11.32
C ARG A 319 -2.42 17.95 11.26
N LEU A 320 -3.15 17.31 10.32
CA LEU A 320 -3.22 15.85 10.28
C LEU A 320 -1.84 15.19 10.14
N PRO A 321 -0.92 15.67 9.27
CA PRO A 321 0.43 15.10 9.16
C PRO A 321 1.21 15.11 10.47
N MET A 322 1.06 16.17 11.27
CA MET A 322 1.71 16.27 12.59
C MET A 322 1.08 15.32 13.60
N LEU A 323 -0.26 15.18 13.60
CA LEU A 323 -0.99 14.29 14.52
C LEU A 323 -0.59 12.81 14.35
N ILE A 324 -0.35 12.38 13.11
CA ILE A 324 -0.01 10.98 12.80
C ILE A 324 1.51 10.75 12.66
N ALA A 325 2.34 11.75 12.97
CA ALA A 325 3.78 11.63 12.88
C ALA A 325 4.29 10.53 13.83
N GLY A 326 5.19 9.68 13.34
CA GLY A 326 5.69 8.51 14.09
C GLY A 326 4.85 7.24 13.93
N PHE A 327 3.74 7.31 13.19
CA PHE A 327 2.92 6.15 12.84
C PHE A 327 2.86 5.94 11.32
N GLU A 328 2.78 4.69 10.91
CA GLU A 328 2.54 4.29 9.52
C GLU A 328 1.04 4.16 9.26
N TRP A 329 0.55 4.73 8.15
CA TRP A 329 -0.87 4.73 7.78
C TRP A 329 -1.25 3.49 7.00
N ILE A 330 -2.01 2.58 7.62
CA ILE A 330 -2.43 1.27 7.06
C ILE A 330 -3.70 1.36 6.24
N GLY A 331 -4.70 2.10 6.73
CA GLY A 331 -5.96 2.21 6.02
C GLY A 331 -6.84 3.33 6.56
N THR A 332 -7.89 3.64 5.80
CA THR A 332 -8.92 4.57 6.23
C THR A 332 -10.27 3.92 6.05
N PHE A 333 -11.13 4.06 7.04
CA PHE A 333 -12.48 3.51 7.04
C PHE A 333 -13.51 4.63 7.11
N GLY A 334 -14.54 4.49 6.29
CA GLY A 334 -15.70 5.36 6.22
C GLY A 334 -16.95 4.72 6.77
N GLU A 335 -18.06 5.44 6.66
CA GLU A 335 -19.39 4.90 6.94
C GLU A 335 -19.99 4.20 5.70
N ASP A 336 -19.55 4.61 4.51
CA ASP A 336 -20.13 4.21 3.22
C ASP A 336 -19.76 2.78 2.79
N PHE A 337 -18.55 2.30 3.12
CA PHE A 337 -18.01 1.04 2.64
C PHE A 337 -17.29 0.27 3.77
N GLN A 338 -17.46 -1.07 3.77
CA GLN A 338 -16.75 -1.96 4.72
C GLN A 338 -15.26 -2.08 4.40
N ALA A 339 -14.86 -1.87 3.15
CA ALA A 339 -13.46 -1.91 2.73
C ALA A 339 -12.76 -0.58 3.02
N SER A 340 -11.43 -0.62 3.15
CA SER A 340 -10.63 0.61 3.31
C SER A 340 -10.70 1.47 2.05
N THR A 341 -10.83 2.78 2.23
CA THR A 341 -10.85 3.77 1.14
C THR A 341 -9.66 4.71 1.25
N GLU A 342 -9.28 5.39 0.17
CA GLU A 342 -8.33 6.50 0.24
C GLU A 342 -9.07 7.83 0.42
N ILE A 343 -8.47 8.74 1.19
CA ILE A 343 -8.97 10.12 1.28
C ILE A 343 -8.38 10.89 0.11
N THR A 344 -9.23 11.51 -0.71
CA THR A 344 -8.76 12.28 -1.86
C THR A 344 -8.82 13.79 -1.58
N GLY A 345 -7.89 14.57 -2.13
CA GLY A 345 -7.95 16.02 -1.99
C GLY A 345 -9.26 16.66 -2.49
N PRO A 346 -9.80 16.25 -3.67
CA PRO A 346 -11.11 16.71 -4.12
C PRO A 346 -12.25 16.45 -3.13
N GLU A 347 -12.19 15.36 -2.36
CA GLU A 347 -13.19 15.06 -1.32
C GLU A 347 -13.12 16.08 -0.17
N ILE A 348 -11.91 16.44 0.28
CA ILE A 348 -11.68 17.48 1.29
C ILE A 348 -12.07 18.87 0.74
N ASP A 349 -11.72 19.15 -0.52
CA ASP A 349 -11.93 20.44 -1.16
C ASP A 349 -13.41 20.73 -1.41
N ARG A 350 -14.26 19.71 -1.59
CA ARG A 350 -15.72 19.85 -1.75
C ARG A 350 -16.43 20.26 -0.46
N LEU A 351 -15.86 19.98 0.71
CA LEU A 351 -16.45 20.35 1.98
C LEU A 351 -16.51 21.87 2.14
N HIS A 352 -17.63 22.41 2.61
CA HIS A 352 -17.75 23.84 2.93
C HIS A 352 -16.92 24.21 4.16
N LYS A 353 -16.83 25.51 4.47
CA LYS A 353 -16.08 25.99 5.63
C LYS A 353 -16.64 25.35 6.91
N PHE A 354 -15.77 24.65 7.65
CA PHE A 354 -16.07 23.90 8.88
C PHE A 354 -16.86 22.58 8.72
N ASP A 355 -17.16 22.16 7.49
CA ASP A 355 -17.69 20.81 7.25
C ASP A 355 -16.55 19.77 7.33
N HIS A 356 -16.91 18.55 7.70
CA HIS A 356 -15.99 17.45 7.91
C HIS A 356 -16.68 16.12 7.73
N MET A 357 -15.89 15.11 7.38
CA MET A 357 -16.30 13.71 7.41
C MET A 357 -15.65 13.05 8.61
N LYS A 358 -16.32 12.07 9.23
CA LYS A 358 -15.69 11.25 10.26
C LYS A 358 -15.04 10.04 9.60
N ARG A 359 -13.76 9.82 9.88
CA ARG A 359 -12.99 8.70 9.34
C ARG A 359 -12.23 8.02 10.47
N THR A 360 -12.12 6.70 10.39
CA THR A 360 -11.21 5.94 11.26
C THR A 360 -9.95 5.62 10.49
N LEU A 361 -8.83 6.18 10.95
CA LEU A 361 -7.50 5.90 10.39
C LEU A 361 -6.89 4.74 11.17
N LEU A 362 -6.53 3.67 10.47
CA LEU A 362 -5.74 2.59 11.04
C LEU A 362 -4.25 2.87 10.85
N LYS A 363 -3.48 2.72 11.92
CA LYS A 363 -2.05 2.98 11.94
C LYS A 363 -1.26 1.88 12.65
N THR A 364 0.05 1.83 12.43
CA THR A 364 0.99 1.04 13.25
C THR A 364 2.20 1.87 13.65
N LYS A 365 2.84 1.52 14.78
CA LYS A 365 4.00 2.24 15.33
C LYS A 365 5.28 1.86 14.57
N GLN A 366 5.84 2.80 13.78
CA GLN A 366 6.95 2.54 12.83
C GLN A 366 8.35 2.72 13.46
N ARG A 367 9.33 1.87 13.07
CA ARG A 367 10.77 1.91 13.45
C ARG A 367 11.64 2.23 12.22
N LYS A 368 11.58 3.46 11.68
CA LYS A 368 12.23 3.76 10.37
C LYS A 368 13.75 3.98 10.41
N ASP A 369 14.37 4.26 11.56
CA ASP A 369 15.80 4.61 11.60
C ASP A 369 16.74 3.42 11.84
N GLU A 370 16.31 2.35 12.53
CA GLU A 370 17.17 1.17 12.73
C GLU A 370 17.15 0.20 11.55
N LEU A 371 16.06 0.10 10.78
CA LEU A 371 16.04 -0.73 9.57
C LEU A 371 16.91 -0.20 8.43
N LYS A 372 17.13 1.13 8.37
CA LYS A 372 17.98 1.77 7.34
C LYS A 372 19.46 1.65 7.70
N VAL A 373 19.80 1.85 8.98
CA VAL A 373 21.17 1.70 9.50
C VAL A 373 21.60 0.23 9.55
N LEU A 374 20.73 -0.71 9.93
CA LEU A 374 21.02 -2.15 9.84
C LEU A 374 21.11 -2.66 8.39
N ARG A 375 20.28 -2.16 7.46
CA ARG A 375 20.43 -2.46 6.03
C ARG A 375 21.75 -1.92 5.46
N GLN A 376 22.18 -0.72 5.84
CA GLN A 376 23.44 -0.14 5.34
C GLN A 376 24.69 -0.72 6.00
N GLN A 377 24.64 -1.09 7.28
CA GLN A 377 25.80 -1.67 7.98
C GLN A 377 25.98 -3.17 7.75
N HIS A 378 24.93 -3.93 7.37
CA HIS A 378 25.03 -5.39 7.20
C HIS A 378 24.78 -5.89 5.76
N LEU A 379 24.59 -5.00 4.77
CA LEU A 379 24.78 -5.32 3.35
C LEU A 379 26.25 -5.21 2.92
N ALA A 380 27.15 -4.78 3.81
CA ALA A 380 28.56 -4.58 3.48
C ALA A 380 29.45 -5.81 3.74
N GLU A 381 29.09 -6.74 4.63
CA GLU A 381 29.89 -7.94 4.88
C GLU A 381 28.98 -9.15 5.10
N ASP A 382 28.99 -10.06 4.12
CA ASP A 382 28.45 -11.42 4.20
C ASP A 382 29.36 -12.21 5.15
N PRO A 383 28.92 -12.60 6.36
CA PRO A 383 29.76 -13.43 7.21
C PRO A 383 29.93 -14.78 6.51
N GLU A 384 31.16 -15.29 6.57
CA GLU A 384 31.62 -16.52 5.96
C GLU A 384 30.63 -17.69 6.13
N ASP A 385 30.58 -18.58 5.13
CA ASP A 385 29.75 -19.81 5.03
C ASP A 385 28.36 -19.77 4.38
N GLY A 386 27.95 -18.69 3.72
CA GLY A 386 26.85 -18.77 2.74
C GLY A 386 25.47 -19.15 3.31
N LYS A 387 25.28 -19.00 4.62
CA LYS A 387 23.98 -19.10 5.29
C LYS A 387 23.45 -17.70 5.60
N THR A 388 22.33 -17.32 5.00
CA THR A 388 21.56 -16.15 5.46
C THR A 388 20.93 -16.50 6.80
N VAL A 389 21.29 -15.76 7.84
CA VAL A 389 20.65 -15.88 9.15
C VAL A 389 19.33 -15.13 9.10
N GLY A 390 18.21 -15.87 9.10
CA GLY A 390 16.92 -15.28 9.42
C GLY A 390 16.93 -14.87 10.89
N TYR A 391 16.35 -13.73 11.21
CA TYR A 391 16.09 -13.38 12.60
C TYR A 391 14.59 -13.34 12.80
N GLU A 392 14.15 -14.03 13.84
CA GLU A 392 12.79 -13.91 14.33
C GLU A 392 12.85 -13.12 15.63
N ILE A 393 12.14 -12.00 15.69
CA ILE A 393 12.05 -11.18 16.89
C ILE A 393 10.85 -11.70 17.68
N ILE A 394 11.11 -12.52 18.69
CA ILE A 394 10.09 -13.00 19.61
C ILE A 394 10.27 -12.22 20.91
N GLY A 395 9.48 -11.16 21.08
CA GLY A 395 9.61 -10.25 22.23
C GLY A 395 10.92 -9.45 22.19
N ASP A 396 11.72 -9.56 23.24
CA ASP A 396 12.98 -8.81 23.45
C ASP A 396 14.25 -9.60 23.05
N GLU A 397 14.12 -10.86 22.63
CA GLU A 397 15.25 -11.69 22.19
C GLU A 397 15.29 -11.82 20.66
N ILE A 398 16.49 -11.66 20.09
CA ILE A 398 16.79 -12.04 18.70
C ILE A 398 17.10 -13.53 18.72
N LYS A 399 16.15 -14.36 18.32
CA LYS A 399 16.46 -15.75 17.99
C LYS A 399 16.96 -15.79 16.56
N TYR A 400 18.24 -16.12 16.42
CA TYR A 400 18.85 -16.47 15.15
C TYR A 400 18.31 -17.84 14.73
N ASN A 401 17.21 -17.82 13.98
CA ASN A 401 16.75 -19.03 13.31
C ASN A 401 17.46 -19.06 11.97
N VAL A 402 18.20 -20.13 11.70
CA VAL A 402 18.63 -20.42 10.34
C VAL A 402 17.36 -20.71 9.54
N VAL A 403 16.72 -19.65 9.01
CA VAL A 403 15.65 -19.78 8.03
C VAL A 403 16.34 -20.25 6.77
N GLU A 404 16.14 -21.52 6.41
CA GLU A 404 16.60 -22.03 5.13
C GLU A 404 16.06 -21.09 4.05
N LYS A 405 16.95 -20.63 3.15
CA LYS A 405 16.53 -19.78 2.02
C LYS A 405 15.37 -20.49 1.31
N PRO A 406 14.28 -19.79 0.97
CA PRO A 406 13.23 -20.40 0.17
C PRO A 406 13.87 -20.94 -1.11
N LYS A 407 13.56 -22.19 -1.44
CA LYS A 407 14.09 -22.88 -2.60
C LYS A 407 13.37 -22.35 -3.84
N ILE A 408 13.94 -21.30 -4.45
CA ILE A 408 13.37 -20.63 -5.62
C ILE A 408 13.93 -21.21 -6.91
N ALA A 409 13.04 -21.50 -7.86
CA ALA A 409 13.41 -21.82 -9.24
C ALA A 409 12.99 -20.73 -10.21
N ILE A 410 13.88 -20.38 -11.13
CA ILE A 410 13.59 -19.63 -12.34
C ILE A 410 13.43 -20.66 -13.46
N VAL A 411 12.30 -20.62 -14.17
CA VAL A 411 11.97 -21.61 -15.19
C VAL A 411 11.71 -20.92 -16.51
N SER A 412 12.40 -21.36 -17.56
CA SER A 412 12.09 -21.01 -18.95
C SER A 412 11.73 -22.28 -19.71
N VAL A 413 10.69 -22.21 -20.54
CA VAL A 413 10.20 -23.35 -21.33
C VAL A 413 10.63 -23.17 -22.78
N LEU A 414 11.23 -24.21 -23.36
CA LEU A 414 11.67 -24.28 -24.75
C LEU A 414 11.00 -25.45 -25.45
N ARG A 415 10.77 -25.35 -26.75
CA ARG A 415 10.28 -26.46 -27.57
C ARG A 415 11.34 -27.54 -27.79
N SER A 416 12.61 -27.13 -27.89
CA SER A 416 13.78 -28.02 -27.98
C SER A 416 15.03 -27.31 -27.45
N LEU A 417 16.04 -28.10 -27.04
CA LEU A 417 17.33 -27.55 -26.59
C LEU A 417 18.04 -26.72 -27.66
N GLU A 418 17.81 -27.02 -28.93
CA GLU A 418 18.38 -26.23 -30.03
C GLU A 418 17.92 -24.77 -30.02
N GLN A 419 16.77 -24.45 -29.41
CA GLN A 419 16.29 -23.07 -29.35
C GLN A 419 17.13 -22.17 -28.45
N THR A 420 17.96 -22.73 -27.58
CA THR A 420 18.86 -21.95 -26.71
C THR A 420 19.73 -20.97 -27.50
N LYS A 421 20.16 -21.35 -28.72
CA LYS A 421 20.95 -20.50 -29.63
C LYS A 421 20.25 -19.20 -30.06
N PHE A 422 18.91 -19.17 -30.03
CA PHE A 422 18.16 -17.97 -30.38
C PHE A 422 18.05 -16.97 -29.22
N TYR A 423 18.39 -17.38 -28.00
CA TYR A 423 18.22 -16.59 -26.78
C TYR A 423 19.47 -16.61 -25.90
N ASP A 424 20.64 -16.85 -26.50
CA ASP A 424 21.86 -17.18 -25.77
C ASP A 424 22.26 -16.12 -24.74
N ILE A 425 22.19 -14.83 -25.13
CA ILE A 425 22.51 -13.71 -24.24
C ILE A 425 21.52 -13.65 -23.06
N ALA A 426 20.22 -13.70 -23.34
CA ALA A 426 19.16 -13.67 -22.32
C ALA A 426 19.31 -14.84 -21.34
N ILE A 427 19.38 -16.07 -21.85
CA ILE A 427 19.57 -17.29 -21.06
C ILE A 427 20.86 -17.21 -20.23
N SER A 428 21.96 -16.71 -20.80
CA SER A 428 23.24 -16.59 -20.09
C SER A 428 23.17 -15.58 -18.93
N THR A 429 22.49 -14.45 -19.11
CA THR A 429 22.26 -13.49 -18.03
C THR A 429 21.43 -14.10 -16.89
N VAL A 430 20.36 -14.84 -17.20
CA VAL A 430 19.52 -15.50 -16.20
C VAL A 430 20.27 -16.63 -15.49
N LYS A 431 21.05 -17.44 -16.20
CA LYS A 431 21.93 -18.47 -15.61
C LYS A 431 22.92 -17.86 -14.61
N CYS A 432 23.58 -16.77 -15.00
CA CYS A 432 24.53 -16.08 -14.14
C CYS A 432 23.84 -15.49 -12.91
N TYR A 433 22.70 -14.83 -13.11
CA TYR A 433 21.88 -14.27 -12.04
C TYR A 433 21.43 -15.33 -11.02
N ALA A 434 20.92 -16.47 -11.51
CA ALA A 434 20.53 -17.59 -10.65
C ALA A 434 21.70 -18.08 -9.81
N LYS A 435 22.89 -18.26 -10.41
CA LYS A 435 24.11 -18.64 -9.69
C LYS A 435 24.51 -17.62 -8.63
N ILE A 436 24.51 -16.33 -8.98
CA ILE A 436 24.89 -15.24 -8.08
C ILE A 436 23.96 -15.16 -6.86
N GLN A 437 22.65 -15.33 -7.05
CA GLN A 437 21.69 -15.21 -5.96
C GLN A 437 21.44 -16.54 -5.21
N GLY A 438 21.88 -17.66 -5.78
CA GLY A 438 21.65 -19.00 -5.23
C GLY A 438 20.27 -19.56 -5.57
N TYR A 439 19.70 -19.21 -6.72
CA TYR A 439 18.47 -19.80 -7.25
C TYR A 439 18.76 -20.96 -8.19
N HIS A 440 17.77 -21.83 -8.39
CA HIS A 440 17.82 -22.85 -9.44
C HIS A 440 17.36 -22.25 -10.77
N TYR A 441 18.11 -22.46 -11.85
CA TYR A 441 17.62 -22.15 -13.19
C TYR A 441 17.34 -23.42 -13.97
N ILE A 442 16.11 -23.55 -14.46
CA ILE A 442 15.62 -24.72 -15.17
C ILE A 442 15.24 -24.31 -16.59
N LEU A 443 15.93 -24.90 -17.56
CA LEU A 443 15.53 -24.87 -18.98
C LEU A 443 14.69 -26.12 -19.26
N ALA A 444 13.37 -25.98 -19.18
CA ALA A 444 12.44 -27.07 -19.38
C ALA A 444 12.14 -27.25 -20.87
N VAL A 445 12.27 -28.48 -21.39
CA VAL A 445 11.93 -28.79 -22.79
C VAL A 445 10.52 -29.36 -22.85
N GLU A 446 9.64 -28.79 -23.68
CA GLU A 446 8.21 -29.15 -23.73
C GLU A 446 7.96 -30.65 -23.87
N LYS A 447 8.76 -31.34 -24.69
CA LYS A 447 8.60 -32.78 -24.99
C LYS A 447 8.91 -33.70 -23.81
N ASP A 448 9.62 -33.21 -22.80
CA ASP A 448 10.03 -34.00 -21.65
C ASP A 448 8.91 -34.12 -20.60
N PHE A 449 7.79 -33.42 -20.81
CA PHE A 449 6.65 -33.39 -19.90
C PHE A 449 5.39 -33.92 -20.58
N GLU A 450 4.66 -34.80 -19.90
CA GLU A 450 3.35 -35.27 -20.35
C GLU A 450 2.28 -34.17 -20.20
N CYS A 451 2.27 -33.21 -21.12
CA CYS A 451 1.34 -32.08 -21.16
C CYS A 451 0.59 -32.07 -22.50
N TYR A 452 -0.69 -32.43 -22.47
CA TYR A 452 -1.51 -32.70 -23.67
C TYR A 452 -2.21 -31.46 -24.26
N GLN A 453 -1.95 -30.26 -23.73
CA GLN A 453 -2.54 -29.04 -24.25
C GLN A 453 -2.04 -28.79 -25.69
N LYS A 454 -2.98 -28.50 -26.61
CA LYS A 454 -2.65 -28.27 -28.03
C LYS A 454 -1.80 -27.01 -28.24
N ASP A 455 -2.12 -25.96 -27.50
CA ASP A 455 -1.46 -24.66 -27.56
C ASP A 455 -0.24 -24.60 -26.63
N GLN A 456 0.89 -24.11 -27.14
CA GLN A 456 2.16 -24.00 -26.42
C GLN A 456 2.08 -23.07 -25.20
N PHE A 457 1.30 -21.99 -25.28
CA PHE A 457 1.12 -21.04 -24.19
C PHE A 457 0.35 -21.65 -23.02
N PHE A 458 -0.43 -22.71 -23.26
CA PHE A 458 -1.07 -23.49 -22.21
C PHE A 458 -0.23 -24.67 -21.72
N ARG A 459 0.60 -25.28 -22.58
CA ARG A 459 1.57 -26.33 -22.16
C ARG A 459 2.53 -25.84 -21.09
N ARG A 460 3.04 -24.60 -21.18
CA ARG A 460 3.91 -24.03 -20.14
C ARG A 460 3.29 -24.06 -18.74
N HIS A 461 1.99 -23.79 -18.59
CA HIS A 461 1.34 -23.85 -17.26
C HIS A 461 1.35 -25.27 -16.68
N CYS A 462 1.10 -26.28 -17.52
CA CYS A 462 1.22 -27.69 -17.12
C CYS A 462 2.65 -28.03 -16.69
N ILE A 463 3.66 -27.58 -17.43
CA ILE A 463 5.08 -27.80 -17.11
C ILE A 463 5.43 -27.14 -15.76
N ILE A 464 5.03 -25.88 -15.56
CA ILE A 464 5.26 -25.18 -14.29
C ILE A 464 4.56 -25.88 -13.13
N ALA A 465 3.32 -26.34 -13.30
CA ALA A 465 2.60 -27.09 -12.28
C ALA A 465 3.29 -28.42 -11.89
N LYS A 466 4.04 -29.05 -12.81
CA LYS A 466 4.84 -30.24 -12.53
C LYS A 466 6.18 -29.93 -11.85
N ILE A 467 6.75 -28.76 -12.09
CA ILE A 467 8.04 -28.35 -11.49
C ILE A 467 7.85 -27.78 -10.09
N LEU A 468 6.80 -26.97 -9.89
CA LEU A 468 6.52 -26.22 -8.66
C LEU A 468 6.57 -27.08 -7.38
N PRO A 469 6.05 -28.32 -7.30
CA PRO A 469 6.10 -29.13 -6.08
C PRO A 469 7.51 -29.40 -5.51
N ASN A 470 8.57 -29.18 -6.29
CA ASN A 470 9.97 -29.38 -5.87
C ASN A 470 10.63 -28.11 -5.30
N PHE A 471 9.90 -26.99 -5.27
CA PHE A 471 10.38 -25.65 -4.94
C PHE A 471 9.35 -24.90 -4.08
N ASP A 472 9.81 -23.94 -3.29
CA ASP A 472 8.90 -23.10 -2.49
C ASP A 472 8.25 -22.01 -3.36
N ALA A 473 8.95 -21.59 -4.43
CA ALA A 473 8.41 -20.66 -5.41
C ALA A 473 9.06 -20.86 -6.79
N VAL A 474 8.29 -20.54 -7.83
CA VAL A 474 8.75 -20.56 -9.22
C VAL A 474 8.51 -19.20 -9.86
N LEU A 475 9.57 -18.62 -10.43
CA LEU A 475 9.48 -17.52 -11.37
C LEU A 475 9.52 -18.07 -12.80
N PHE A 476 8.42 -17.94 -13.53
CA PHE A 476 8.40 -18.24 -14.96
C PHE A 476 8.93 -17.05 -15.78
N LEU A 477 9.85 -17.30 -16.70
CA LEU A 477 10.36 -16.33 -17.66
C LEU A 477 10.36 -16.90 -19.07
N ASP A 478 9.87 -16.12 -20.05
CA ASP A 478 10.10 -16.41 -21.46
C ASP A 478 11.62 -16.37 -21.76
N ALA A 479 12.06 -17.17 -22.73
CA ALA A 479 13.48 -17.37 -22.99
C ALA A 479 14.21 -16.10 -23.48
N ASP A 480 13.47 -15.12 -24.01
CA ASP A 480 13.98 -13.83 -24.48
C ASP A 480 13.90 -12.71 -23.43
N ILE A 481 13.76 -13.05 -22.14
CA ILE A 481 13.91 -12.12 -21.02
C ILE A 481 15.34 -12.22 -20.47
N GLY A 482 16.08 -11.11 -20.56
CA GLY A 482 17.42 -10.99 -20.00
C GLY A 482 17.46 -10.14 -18.72
N VAL A 483 18.40 -10.45 -17.82
CA VAL A 483 18.64 -9.65 -16.62
C VAL A 483 19.51 -8.45 -16.97
N VAL A 484 19.10 -7.24 -16.59
CA VAL A 484 19.93 -6.04 -16.69
C VAL A 484 20.50 -5.60 -15.36
N TYR A 485 19.85 -5.92 -14.23
CA TYR A 485 20.33 -5.53 -12.90
C TYR A 485 20.37 -6.73 -11.94
N PRO A 486 21.50 -7.45 -11.83
CA PRO A 486 21.59 -8.73 -11.11
C PRO A 486 21.58 -8.58 -9.58
N LYS A 487 21.61 -7.36 -9.05
CA LYS A 487 21.58 -7.09 -7.60
C LYS A 487 20.17 -7.10 -7.00
N ARG A 488 19.12 -7.01 -7.84
CA ARG A 488 17.72 -7.15 -7.41
C ARG A 488 17.39 -8.60 -7.07
N ARG A 489 16.48 -8.80 -6.12
CA ARG A 489 16.07 -10.11 -5.62
C ARG A 489 14.65 -10.48 -6.03
N ILE A 490 14.37 -11.76 -6.27
CA ILE A 490 13.03 -12.23 -6.67
C ILE A 490 12.05 -12.08 -5.49
N GLU A 491 12.56 -12.23 -4.29
CA GLU A 491 11.85 -12.09 -3.01
C GLU A 491 11.24 -10.70 -2.85
N GLU A 492 11.75 -9.67 -3.54
CA GLU A 492 11.12 -8.34 -3.59
C GLU A 492 9.68 -8.40 -4.16
N TYR A 493 9.41 -9.37 -5.03
CA TYR A 493 8.13 -9.61 -5.67
C TYR A 493 7.32 -10.74 -5.00
N MET A 494 7.83 -11.35 -3.92
CA MET A 494 7.08 -12.36 -3.16
C MET A 494 6.27 -11.65 -2.08
N PHE A 495 4.95 -11.84 -2.09
CA PHE A 495 4.02 -11.23 -1.14
C PHE A 495 3.35 -12.32 -0.30
N GLN A 496 3.49 -12.27 1.03
CA GLN A 496 3.00 -13.32 1.95
C GLN A 496 1.50 -13.66 1.81
N ASN A 497 0.69 -12.71 1.37
CA ASN A 497 -0.76 -12.93 1.18
C ASN A 497 -1.13 -13.46 -0.21
N PHE A 498 -0.18 -13.63 -1.13
CA PHE A 498 -0.47 -13.95 -2.52
C PHE A 498 0.34 -15.16 -2.98
N ASP A 499 -0.37 -16.13 -3.57
CA ASP A 499 0.20 -17.37 -4.07
C ASP A 499 0.64 -17.22 -5.53
N VAL A 500 -0.02 -16.32 -6.27
CA VAL A 500 0.26 -16.05 -7.69
C VAL A 500 0.39 -14.56 -7.91
N ILE A 501 1.51 -14.14 -8.48
CA ILE A 501 1.78 -12.75 -8.84
C ILE A 501 1.97 -12.64 -10.34
N PHE A 502 1.19 -11.76 -10.96
CA PHE A 502 1.32 -11.30 -12.33
C PHE A 502 1.76 -9.84 -12.35
N TYR A 503 2.05 -9.31 -13.53
CA TYR A 503 2.24 -7.88 -13.72
C TYR A 503 1.60 -7.42 -15.03
N ASP A 504 1.14 -6.17 -15.04
CA ASP A 504 0.63 -5.53 -16.25
C ASP A 504 1.76 -5.31 -17.25
N ARG A 505 1.59 -5.86 -18.45
CA ARG A 505 2.55 -5.62 -19.53
C ARG A 505 2.49 -4.16 -19.98
N PHE A 506 3.63 -3.53 -20.27
CA PHE A 506 3.69 -2.07 -20.37
C PHE A 506 2.98 -1.50 -21.61
N TYR A 507 2.92 -2.24 -22.73
CA TYR A 507 2.45 -1.73 -24.02
C TYR A 507 1.01 -2.03 -24.42
N ASN A 508 0.34 -2.95 -23.75
CA ASN A 508 -1.04 -3.37 -24.02
C ASN A 508 -1.81 -3.61 -22.71
N TRP A 509 -2.95 -4.28 -22.74
CA TRP A 509 -3.82 -4.52 -21.58
C TRP A 509 -3.71 -5.94 -21.02
N GLU A 510 -2.76 -6.70 -21.53
CA GLU A 510 -2.36 -8.02 -21.05
C GLU A 510 -1.83 -7.97 -19.60
N ILE A 511 -2.06 -9.04 -18.84
CA ILE A 511 -1.23 -9.40 -17.69
C ILE A 511 -0.19 -10.39 -18.16
N MET A 512 1.09 -10.22 -17.85
CA MET A 512 2.06 -11.26 -18.14
C MET A 512 1.79 -12.45 -17.20
N ALA A 513 1.44 -13.65 -17.68
CA ALA A 513 1.26 -14.04 -19.08
C ALA A 513 -0.23 -14.12 -19.47
N GLY A 514 -0.63 -13.54 -20.61
CA GLY A 514 -2.01 -13.09 -20.92
C GLY A 514 -3.13 -14.12 -20.88
N SER A 515 -2.77 -15.40 -20.82
CA SER A 515 -3.66 -16.55 -20.70
C SER A 515 -4.53 -16.59 -19.43
N TYR A 516 -4.23 -15.78 -18.40
CA TYR A 516 -4.98 -15.77 -17.15
C TYR A 516 -6.15 -14.79 -17.11
N LEU A 517 -6.30 -13.88 -18.09
CA LEU A 517 -7.37 -12.87 -18.03
C LEU A 517 -8.78 -13.48 -17.97
N PHE A 518 -9.08 -14.47 -18.82
CA PHE A 518 -10.37 -15.16 -18.78
C PHE A 518 -10.56 -15.92 -17.46
N PHE A 519 -9.53 -16.64 -17.00
CA PHE A 519 -9.60 -17.38 -15.75
C PHE A 519 -9.91 -16.46 -14.55
N ILE A 520 -9.24 -15.30 -14.47
CA ILE A 520 -9.50 -14.32 -13.41
C ILE A 520 -10.92 -13.76 -13.53
N ALA A 521 -11.35 -13.37 -14.73
CA ALA A 521 -12.70 -12.85 -14.94
C ALA A 521 -13.77 -13.88 -14.54
N GLU A 522 -13.68 -15.10 -15.06
CA GLU A 522 -14.65 -16.19 -14.80
C GLU A 522 -14.68 -16.58 -13.31
N ARG A 523 -13.51 -16.59 -12.64
CA ARG A 523 -13.40 -17.03 -11.25
C ARG A 523 -13.92 -15.99 -10.26
N PHE A 524 -13.68 -14.71 -10.53
CA PHE A 524 -13.91 -13.63 -9.57
C PHE A 524 -15.09 -12.73 -9.91
N PHE A 525 -15.64 -12.82 -11.13
CA PHE A 525 -16.84 -12.09 -11.57
C PHE A 525 -17.83 -13.03 -12.27
N PRO A 526 -18.28 -14.11 -11.61
CA PRO A 526 -19.22 -15.06 -12.21
C PRO A 526 -20.56 -14.41 -12.59
N GLU A 527 -20.93 -13.31 -11.94
CA GLU A 527 -22.11 -12.50 -12.26
C GLU A 527 -22.04 -11.82 -13.62
N GLU A 528 -20.83 -11.58 -14.14
CA GLU A 528 -20.58 -10.93 -15.43
C GLU A 528 -20.41 -11.93 -16.58
N MET A 529 -20.81 -13.20 -16.41
CA MET A 529 -20.55 -14.27 -17.38
C MET A 529 -21.00 -13.94 -18.82
N TYR A 530 -22.14 -13.26 -18.97
CA TYR A 530 -22.60 -12.81 -20.29
C TYR A 530 -21.62 -11.82 -20.94
N THR A 531 -21.14 -10.84 -20.18
CA THR A 531 -20.12 -9.87 -20.62
C THR A 531 -18.80 -10.57 -20.93
N ILE A 532 -18.39 -11.54 -20.11
CA ILE A 532 -17.18 -12.35 -20.33
C ILE A 532 -17.26 -13.12 -21.66
N ASP A 533 -18.40 -13.74 -21.96
CA ASP A 533 -18.60 -14.47 -23.21
C ASP A 533 -18.66 -13.56 -24.44
N LEU A 534 -19.13 -12.32 -24.27
CA LEU A 534 -18.99 -11.28 -25.30
C LEU A 534 -17.51 -10.91 -25.50
N CYS A 535 -16.75 -10.69 -24.43
CA CYS A 535 -15.31 -10.45 -24.50
C CYS A 535 -14.53 -11.64 -25.12
N ARG A 536 -15.12 -12.85 -25.17
CA ARG A 536 -14.52 -14.01 -25.83
C ARG A 536 -14.59 -13.95 -27.36
N GLN A 537 -15.52 -13.19 -27.93
CA GLN A 537 -15.71 -13.16 -29.40
C GLN A 537 -14.49 -12.60 -30.16
N PRO A 538 -13.88 -11.46 -29.78
CA PRO A 538 -12.68 -10.97 -30.45
C PRO A 538 -11.53 -11.96 -30.40
N TYR A 539 -11.34 -12.66 -29.27
CA TYR A 539 -10.32 -13.71 -29.16
C TYR A 539 -10.62 -14.92 -30.06
N LYS A 540 -11.88 -15.40 -30.05
CA LYS A 540 -12.33 -16.57 -30.82
C LYS A 540 -12.20 -16.37 -32.33
N TYR A 541 -12.45 -15.16 -32.82
CA TYR A 541 -12.40 -14.81 -34.24
C TYR A 541 -11.21 -13.93 -34.61
N SER A 542 -10.20 -13.86 -33.74
CA SER A 542 -9.03 -13.01 -33.90
C SER A 542 -8.28 -13.31 -35.21
N ARG A 543 -7.91 -12.24 -35.92
CA ARG A 543 -7.13 -12.27 -37.17
C ARG A 543 -5.84 -11.46 -37.07
N ASP A 544 -5.80 -10.50 -36.16
CA ASP A 544 -4.71 -9.57 -35.97
C ASP A 544 -4.52 -9.21 -34.48
N PHE A 545 -3.49 -8.40 -34.20
CA PHE A 545 -3.21 -7.91 -32.85
C PHE A 545 -4.28 -6.95 -32.34
N ASP A 546 -5.01 -6.26 -33.21
CA ASP A 546 -6.07 -5.36 -32.76
C ASP A 546 -7.21 -6.17 -32.12
N ASP A 547 -7.52 -7.36 -32.65
CA ASP A 547 -8.50 -8.28 -32.05
C ASP A 547 -8.05 -8.79 -30.67
N VAL A 548 -6.75 -9.09 -30.55
CA VAL A 548 -6.10 -9.46 -29.28
C VAL A 548 -6.26 -8.32 -28.27
N PHE A 549 -5.92 -7.10 -28.67
CA PHE A 549 -6.06 -5.92 -27.83
C PHE A 549 -7.51 -5.58 -27.49
N THR A 550 -8.46 -5.85 -28.39
CA THR A 550 -9.89 -5.68 -28.14
C THR A 550 -10.38 -6.59 -27.02
N TYR A 551 -10.03 -7.89 -27.02
CA TYR A 551 -10.47 -8.76 -25.90
C TYR A 551 -9.76 -8.40 -24.59
N GLU A 552 -8.47 -8.05 -24.63
CA GLU A 552 -7.73 -7.62 -23.44
C GLU A 552 -8.39 -6.38 -22.81
N ALA A 553 -8.70 -5.37 -23.64
CA ALA A 553 -9.36 -4.16 -23.18
C ALA A 553 -10.76 -4.44 -22.62
N CYS A 554 -11.50 -5.37 -23.24
CA CYS A 554 -12.83 -5.82 -22.78
C CYS A 554 -12.76 -6.45 -21.39
N LEU A 555 -11.90 -7.46 -21.20
CA LEU A 555 -11.73 -8.11 -19.89
C LEU A 555 -11.20 -7.15 -18.83
N ARG A 556 -10.30 -6.22 -19.19
CA ARG A 556 -9.89 -5.16 -18.25
C ARG A 556 -11.01 -4.22 -17.85
N GLY A 557 -12.03 -4.04 -18.70
CA GLY A 557 -13.25 -3.34 -18.32
C GLY A 557 -13.97 -4.02 -17.15
N ILE A 558 -14.02 -5.36 -17.15
CA ILE A 558 -14.62 -6.17 -16.08
C ILE A 558 -13.76 -6.13 -14.81
N LEU A 559 -12.45 -6.37 -14.94
CA LEU A 559 -11.52 -6.37 -13.80
C LEU A 559 -11.40 -4.96 -13.15
N GLY A 560 -11.62 -3.90 -13.93
CA GLY A 560 -11.50 -2.52 -13.48
C GLY A 560 -10.08 -2.16 -13.06
N ALA A 561 -9.97 -1.23 -12.09
CA ALA A 561 -8.69 -0.81 -11.52
C ALA A 561 -8.15 -1.77 -10.44
N ARG A 562 -8.84 -2.90 -10.20
CA ARG A 562 -8.51 -3.86 -9.15
C ARG A 562 -7.25 -4.63 -9.51
N THR A 563 -6.34 -4.74 -8.55
CA THR A 563 -5.04 -5.43 -8.71
C THR A 563 -4.90 -6.65 -7.82
N GLU A 564 -5.89 -6.96 -6.99
CA GLU A 564 -5.83 -7.99 -5.96
C GLU A 564 -7.12 -8.81 -5.97
N PHE A 565 -6.99 -10.12 -6.22
CA PHE A 565 -8.08 -11.07 -6.38
C PHE A 565 -7.82 -12.27 -5.46
N ASP A 566 -8.22 -12.14 -4.19
CA ASP A 566 -7.93 -13.12 -3.13
C ASP A 566 -6.41 -13.39 -3.04
N ARG A 567 -5.97 -14.61 -3.37
CA ARG A 567 -4.56 -15.03 -3.37
C ARG A 567 -3.79 -14.63 -4.64
N VAL A 568 -4.39 -13.89 -5.57
CA VAL A 568 -3.77 -13.47 -6.84
C VAL A 568 -3.51 -11.96 -6.83
N LYS A 569 -2.28 -11.54 -7.19
CA LYS A 569 -1.89 -10.13 -7.33
C LYS A 569 -1.47 -9.80 -8.75
N ILE A 570 -1.81 -8.60 -9.22
CA ILE A 570 -1.35 -8.04 -10.48
C ILE A 570 -0.60 -6.74 -10.18
N LEU A 571 0.71 -6.73 -10.43
CA LEU A 571 1.55 -5.55 -10.28
C LEU A 571 1.26 -4.54 -11.40
N LYS A 572 1.25 -3.25 -11.09
CA LYS A 572 0.95 -2.18 -12.05
C LYS A 572 2.07 -2.01 -13.07
N LYS A 573 1.75 -1.41 -14.22
CA LYS A 573 2.73 -1.11 -15.29
C LYS A 573 3.93 -0.34 -14.72
N GLY A 574 5.12 -0.89 -14.91
CA GLY A 574 6.39 -0.32 -14.42
C GLY A 574 6.83 -0.79 -13.03
N THR A 575 6.08 -1.70 -12.40
CA THR A 575 6.40 -2.22 -11.05
C THR A 575 6.67 -3.72 -11.03
N GLY A 576 6.51 -4.40 -12.16
CA GLY A 576 6.90 -5.80 -12.35
C GLY A 576 8.41 -5.99 -12.52
N TRP A 577 8.82 -7.25 -12.69
CA TRP A 577 10.24 -7.61 -12.84
C TRP A 577 10.78 -7.42 -14.27
N ALA A 578 9.92 -7.29 -15.27
CA ALA A 578 10.35 -7.12 -16.65
C ALA A 578 9.50 -6.11 -17.42
N ARG A 579 10.14 -5.45 -18.40
CA ARG A 579 9.47 -4.65 -19.43
C ARG A 579 10.10 -4.90 -20.79
N ASP A 580 9.35 -4.63 -21.84
CA ASP A 580 9.83 -4.71 -23.21
C ASP A 580 10.97 -3.71 -23.47
N SER A 581 12.08 -4.15 -24.07
CA SER A 581 13.26 -3.29 -24.32
C SER A 581 12.96 -2.13 -25.29
N TRP A 582 12.17 -2.40 -26.34
CA TRP A 582 11.87 -1.47 -27.42
C TRP A 582 10.99 -0.28 -27.00
N ILE A 583 10.43 -0.27 -25.79
CA ILE A 583 9.67 0.90 -25.30
C ILE A 583 10.58 2.07 -24.90
N THR A 584 11.86 1.81 -24.67
CA THR A 584 12.89 2.81 -24.34
C THR A 584 14.18 2.61 -25.14
N ASP A 585 14.10 2.02 -26.34
CA ASP A 585 15.26 1.76 -27.20
C ASP A 585 16.41 0.99 -26.50
N GLY A 586 16.05 0.07 -25.60
CA GLY A 586 17.02 -0.70 -24.79
C GLY A 586 17.66 0.06 -23.64
N VAL A 587 17.42 1.37 -23.49
CA VAL A 587 17.92 2.18 -22.38
C VAL A 587 17.26 1.71 -21.08
N TRP A 588 18.03 1.59 -20.00
CA TRP A 588 17.56 1.15 -18.69
C TRP A 588 18.23 1.91 -17.55
N ASN A 589 17.60 1.91 -16.37
CA ASN A 589 18.16 2.58 -15.18
C ASN A 589 17.75 1.86 -13.88
N LYS A 590 18.75 1.57 -13.03
CA LYS A 590 18.57 0.85 -11.75
C LYS A 590 17.74 1.60 -10.71
N GLU A 591 17.77 2.93 -10.72
CA GLU A 591 17.15 3.81 -9.72
C GLU A 591 15.63 3.91 -9.91
N ILE A 592 15.17 3.78 -11.16
CA ILE A 592 13.73 3.73 -11.49
C ILE A 592 13.12 2.33 -11.30
N GLY A 593 13.95 1.34 -11.00
CA GLY A 593 13.51 -0.02 -10.70
C GLY A 593 13.65 -1.04 -11.82
N ASP A 594 14.39 -0.75 -12.89
CA ASP A 594 14.64 -1.76 -13.93
C ASP A 594 15.38 -2.99 -13.37
N PHE A 595 14.93 -4.16 -13.83
CA PHE A 595 15.45 -5.45 -13.39
C PHE A 595 15.75 -6.36 -14.59
N MET A 596 14.74 -6.69 -15.38
CA MET A 596 14.87 -7.50 -16.58
C MET A 596 14.27 -6.80 -17.80
N LEU A 597 14.80 -7.09 -18.98
CA LEU A 597 14.28 -6.62 -20.25
C LEU A 597 13.86 -7.80 -21.13
N HIS A 598 12.67 -7.68 -21.72
CA HIS A 598 12.12 -8.63 -22.68
C HIS A 598 12.53 -8.25 -24.12
N SER A 599 12.34 -9.17 -25.07
CA SER A 599 12.68 -9.07 -26.50
C SER A 599 14.16 -9.26 -26.86
N TRP A 600 14.92 -10.03 -26.07
CA TRP A 600 16.34 -10.31 -26.33
C TRP A 600 16.54 -11.54 -27.22
N LYS A 601 16.01 -11.47 -28.44
CA LYS A 601 16.24 -12.52 -29.46
C LYS A 601 17.57 -12.25 -30.16
N THR A 602 18.42 -13.26 -30.24
CA THR A 602 19.78 -13.15 -30.81
C THR A 602 19.77 -12.70 -32.27
N SER A 603 18.76 -13.10 -33.04
CA SER A 603 18.59 -12.66 -34.44
C SER A 603 18.16 -11.19 -34.62
N GLN A 604 17.80 -10.51 -33.53
CA GLN A 604 17.27 -9.14 -33.52
C GLN A 604 18.27 -8.13 -32.93
N ILE A 605 19.48 -8.59 -32.58
CA ILE A 605 20.51 -7.73 -32.00
C ILE A 605 21.05 -6.75 -33.04
N GLN A 606 21.17 -5.48 -32.65
CA GLN A 606 21.75 -4.42 -33.46
C GLN A 606 23.05 -3.90 -32.85
N THR A 607 23.91 -3.33 -33.68
CA THR A 607 25.09 -2.61 -33.21
C THR A 607 24.70 -1.27 -32.60
N ILE A 608 25.19 -0.97 -31.40
CA ILE A 608 24.90 0.29 -30.71
C ILE A 608 25.49 1.46 -31.51
N PRO A 609 24.67 2.40 -32.00
CA PRO A 609 25.15 3.52 -32.80
C PRO A 609 26.09 4.41 -31.98
N ASN A 610 27.05 5.07 -32.64
CA ASN A 610 27.99 5.99 -31.98
C ASN A 610 27.35 7.36 -31.69
N ARG A 611 26.26 7.34 -30.91
CA ARG A 611 25.52 8.51 -30.42
C ARG A 611 24.85 8.17 -29.09
N ARG A 612 24.41 9.20 -28.37
CA ARG A 612 23.52 9.01 -27.21
C ARG A 612 22.21 8.37 -27.65
N ILE A 613 21.79 7.33 -26.95
CA ILE A 613 20.49 6.68 -27.15
C ILE A 613 19.51 7.32 -26.18
N LYS A 614 18.34 7.71 -26.70
CA LYS A 614 17.27 8.31 -25.90
C LYS A 614 16.23 7.23 -25.60
N PRO A 615 15.59 7.26 -24.43
CA PRO A 615 14.59 6.27 -24.08
C PRO A 615 13.28 6.58 -24.80
N VAL A 616 13.16 6.16 -26.07
CA VAL A 616 11.96 6.35 -26.87
C VAL A 616 11.48 5.02 -27.42
N LYS A 617 10.18 4.94 -27.76
CA LYS A 617 9.63 3.75 -28.43
C LYS A 617 10.31 3.58 -29.80
N THR A 618 10.87 2.39 -30.04
CA THR A 618 11.42 1.97 -31.32
C THR A 618 10.78 0.69 -31.83
N SER A 619 11.40 0.05 -32.83
CA SER A 619 10.92 -1.19 -33.44
C SER A 619 10.96 -2.34 -32.42
N MET A 620 9.89 -3.14 -32.36
CA MET A 620 9.84 -4.32 -31.49
C MET A 620 10.71 -5.49 -31.98
N TYR A 621 11.34 -5.34 -33.15
CA TYR A 621 12.16 -6.36 -33.82
C TYR A 621 13.66 -6.08 -33.71
N GLU A 622 14.06 -5.06 -32.95
CA GLU A 622 15.44 -4.63 -32.80
C GLU A 622 15.72 -4.37 -31.32
N TRP A 623 16.93 -4.70 -30.88
CA TRP A 623 17.41 -4.34 -29.54
C TRP A 623 18.93 -4.25 -29.50
N PHE A 624 19.45 -3.59 -28.46
CA PHE A 624 20.88 -3.45 -28.21
C PHE A 624 21.31 -4.28 -27.00
N ASN A 625 22.45 -4.96 -27.09
CA ASN A 625 23.02 -5.66 -25.93
C ASN A 625 23.59 -4.65 -24.92
N PRO A 626 23.04 -4.54 -23.69
CA PRO A 626 23.53 -3.59 -22.70
C PRO A 626 24.87 -3.99 -22.09
N LEU A 627 25.37 -5.20 -22.34
CA LEU A 627 26.59 -5.73 -21.75
C LEU A 627 27.80 -5.48 -22.63
N ILE A 628 28.92 -5.12 -22.01
CA ILE A 628 30.22 -5.10 -22.67
C ILE A 628 30.85 -6.49 -22.53
N GLY A 629 30.80 -7.26 -23.62
CA GLY A 629 31.35 -8.61 -23.70
C GLY A 629 30.37 -9.71 -23.33
N ALA A 630 30.87 -10.95 -23.27
CA ALA A 630 30.07 -12.13 -22.95
C ALA A 630 29.96 -12.36 -21.43
N ILE A 631 28.87 -13.01 -21.02
CA ILE A 631 28.72 -13.48 -19.63
C ILE A 631 29.56 -14.75 -19.44
N HIS A 632 30.52 -14.67 -18.52
CA HIS A 632 31.39 -15.79 -18.15
C HIS A 632 30.79 -16.55 -16.97
N LEU A 633 30.10 -17.67 -17.24
CA LEU A 633 29.35 -18.45 -16.24
C LEU A 633 30.23 -19.05 -15.12
N ASP A 634 31.53 -19.19 -15.36
CA ASP A 634 32.56 -19.59 -14.40
C ASP A 634 32.85 -18.51 -13.35
N LYS A 635 32.62 -17.23 -13.68
CA LYS A 635 32.82 -16.09 -12.78
C LYS A 635 31.57 -15.72 -11.98
N CYS A 636 30.43 -16.33 -12.27
CA CYS A 636 29.15 -16.05 -11.62
C CYS A 636 29.05 -16.82 -10.28
N HIS A 637 29.28 -16.11 -9.18
CA HIS A 637 29.20 -16.63 -7.80
C HIS A 637 28.70 -15.51 -6.87
N PRO A 638 28.07 -15.79 -5.71
CA PRO A 638 27.56 -14.78 -4.78
C PRO A 638 28.50 -13.61 -4.43
N LYS A 639 29.82 -13.85 -4.40
CA LYS A 639 30.84 -12.81 -4.12
C LYS A 639 31.16 -11.90 -5.31
N ASN A 640 30.65 -12.20 -6.52
CA ASN A 640 30.91 -11.46 -7.74
C ASN A 640 29.60 -11.15 -8.49
N MET A 641 29.03 -9.97 -8.19
CA MET A 641 27.81 -9.45 -8.83
C MET A 641 28.09 -8.30 -9.80
N SER A 642 29.35 -8.09 -10.18
CA SER A 642 29.79 -6.97 -11.00
C SER A 642 29.63 -7.29 -12.47
N TRP A 643 28.77 -6.55 -13.15
CA TRP A 643 28.52 -6.67 -14.59
C TRP A 643 28.98 -5.39 -15.29
N ASN A 644 29.53 -5.54 -16.49
CA ASN A 644 30.02 -4.43 -17.29
C ASN A 644 28.98 -4.02 -18.31
N TYR A 645 28.66 -2.74 -18.37
CA TYR A 645 27.57 -2.22 -19.21
C TYR A 645 28.07 -1.15 -20.17
N ASP A 646 27.42 -1.05 -21.32
CA ASP A 646 27.61 0.09 -22.23
C ASP A 646 26.89 1.32 -21.66
N GLU A 647 27.66 2.35 -21.30
CA GLU A 647 27.14 3.56 -20.67
C GLU A 647 26.09 4.28 -21.53
N ARG A 648 26.08 4.08 -22.85
CA ARG A 648 25.08 4.68 -23.76
C ARG A 648 23.67 4.13 -23.54
N LEU A 649 23.56 2.95 -22.93
CA LEU A 649 22.28 2.30 -22.60
C LEU A 649 21.90 2.50 -21.11
N LEU A 650 22.74 3.19 -20.33
CA LEU A 650 22.39 3.65 -19.00
C LEU A 650 21.68 5.00 -19.12
N GLY A 651 20.37 4.98 -18.90
CA GLY A 651 19.53 6.17 -19.03
C GLY A 651 19.61 7.09 -17.82
N ASP A 652 19.29 8.37 -18.03
CA ASP A 652 19.00 9.28 -16.94
C ASP A 652 17.65 8.92 -16.30
N SER A 653 17.55 8.97 -14.97
CA SER A 653 16.35 8.54 -14.24
C SER A 653 15.12 9.40 -14.56
N GLU A 654 15.32 10.70 -14.77
CA GLU A 654 14.24 11.66 -15.05
C GLU A 654 13.71 11.46 -16.48
N GLU A 655 14.62 11.39 -17.46
CA GLU A 655 14.27 11.14 -18.88
C GLU A 655 13.57 9.79 -19.06
N MET A 656 14.04 8.75 -18.35
CA MET A 656 13.41 7.43 -18.34
C MET A 656 12.01 7.46 -17.75
N MET A 657 11.83 8.11 -16.59
CA MET A 657 10.52 8.23 -15.94
C MET A 657 9.52 9.01 -16.77
N GLU A 658 9.96 10.11 -17.40
CA GLU A 658 9.13 10.92 -18.29
C GLU A 658 8.62 10.09 -19.47
N SER A 659 9.54 9.45 -20.20
CA SER A 659 9.22 8.61 -21.35
C SER A 659 8.27 7.45 -21.01
N LEU A 660 8.57 6.71 -19.95
CA LEU A 660 7.72 5.60 -19.49
C LEU A 660 6.34 6.10 -19.04
N THR A 661 6.27 7.27 -18.40
CA THR A 661 4.99 7.87 -17.97
C THR A 661 4.16 8.32 -19.16
N GLU A 662 4.75 9.01 -20.13
CA GLU A 662 4.08 9.43 -21.36
C GLU A 662 3.53 8.21 -22.11
N TYR A 663 4.37 7.17 -22.26
CA TYR A 663 4.00 5.94 -22.92
C TYR A 663 2.83 5.23 -22.21
N ARG A 664 2.90 5.09 -20.88
CA ARG A 664 1.83 4.52 -20.05
C ARG A 664 0.52 5.26 -20.24
N ASN A 665 0.55 6.59 -20.28
CA ASN A 665 -0.65 7.41 -20.47
C ASN A 665 -1.27 7.21 -21.85
N ARG A 666 -0.43 7.13 -22.89
CA ARG A 666 -0.89 6.85 -24.25
C ARG A 666 -1.56 5.48 -24.34
N VAL A 667 -0.94 4.44 -23.78
CA VAL A 667 -1.54 3.10 -23.71
C VAL A 667 -2.83 3.13 -22.91
N THR A 668 -2.90 3.85 -21.79
CA THR A 668 -4.15 3.96 -21.00
C THR A 668 -5.27 4.58 -21.83
N LYS A 669 -5.00 5.64 -22.60
CA LYS A 669 -6.00 6.26 -23.50
C LYS A 669 -6.45 5.32 -24.61
N GLN A 670 -5.54 4.53 -25.18
CA GLN A 670 -5.87 3.57 -26.23
C GLN A 670 -6.84 2.47 -25.74
N GLN A 671 -6.95 2.22 -24.44
CA GLN A 671 -7.84 1.19 -23.89
C GLN A 671 -9.29 1.41 -24.33
N PHE A 672 -9.74 2.66 -24.23
CA PHE A 672 -11.09 3.04 -24.60
C PHE A 672 -11.36 2.84 -26.09
N HIS A 673 -10.35 3.04 -26.94
CA HIS A 673 -10.46 2.79 -28.38
C HIS A 673 -10.70 1.30 -28.66
N PHE A 674 -9.89 0.42 -28.05
CA PHE A 674 -10.04 -1.02 -28.23
C PHE A 674 -11.30 -1.57 -27.57
N TYR A 675 -11.70 -1.02 -26.42
CA TYR A 675 -12.98 -1.34 -25.80
C TYR A 675 -14.16 -0.97 -26.72
N TYR A 676 -14.13 0.22 -27.35
CA TYR A 676 -15.17 0.64 -28.29
C TYR A 676 -15.26 -0.27 -29.52
N ARG A 677 -14.14 -0.85 -29.97
CA ARG A 677 -14.08 -1.83 -31.07
C ARG A 677 -14.92 -3.08 -30.80
N MET A 678 -15.28 -3.38 -29.54
CA MET A 678 -16.24 -4.45 -29.20
C MET A 678 -17.58 -4.32 -29.94
N LYS A 679 -18.01 -3.12 -30.32
CA LYS A 679 -19.24 -2.91 -31.10
C LYS A 679 -19.26 -3.72 -32.41
N SER A 680 -18.10 -3.91 -33.04
CA SER A 680 -17.98 -4.69 -34.28
C SER A 680 -18.21 -6.20 -34.08
N PHE A 681 -18.08 -6.69 -32.85
CA PHE A 681 -18.28 -8.09 -32.47
C PHE A 681 -19.65 -8.36 -31.85
N ALA A 682 -20.36 -7.31 -31.41
CA ALA A 682 -21.70 -7.40 -30.82
C ALA A 682 -22.86 -7.42 -31.86
N LEU A 683 -22.53 -7.36 -33.16
CA LEU A 683 -23.49 -7.33 -34.28
C LEU A 683 -23.65 -8.69 -34.97
N PHE A 684 -23.18 -9.78 -34.35
CA PHE A 684 -23.24 -11.16 -34.86
C PHE A 684 -24.16 -12.05 -34.06
#